data_AF-A0A397A269-F1
#
_entry.id   AF-A0A397A269-F1
#
_cell.length_a   1.000
_cell.length_b   1.000
_cell.length_c   1.000
_cell.angle_alpha   90.00
_cell.angle_beta   90.00
_cell.angle_gamma   90.00
#
_symmetry.space_group_name_H-M   'P 1'
#
loop_
_entity.id
_entity.type
_entity.pdbx_description
1 polymer ?
#
loop_
_entity_poly.entity_id
_entity_poly.type
_entity_poly.pdbx_seq_one_letter_code
_entity_poly.pdbx_strand_id
1 'polypeptide(L)'
;MQRGSSSLDADRPTTEYKSQESNQATKLDMVDVAVADVPPPPAATTSSSKKKWLIAGAISVVVLAGAGAATAIVLVKKSNSSTSSSSDAAKGSTSSTAAPTIPPVDDGDLLGPSGNSTGSSGSQTSVPSNPKSDPEAATAALTMLAIGDWGSTTGKEFGVPGSCCKLYKPSNLLDTSNPRYKVDFWSQRYVATLLGQSAAELKPSRIIGHGDNMYWNGVGSLDWKYRFEETFEKVYDAPSLQGIKWVNVAGNHDIGGSTFICGEQDNQFVECASTAEMLKYLNERFDLQAQYVSPNQNRYGDDSSASHYYVERVTKNDVTVDIFNLDTNYADSHGGRQVCCQCYGYSQKYGYDSSKCNDVVAGDAACAVDSYMQAARDMKASTADFKIINTHYSPHFHMTPDKMKKWYKLTKDTNVAVWFNGHTHGFNHDIANWGTHFIENGGGGGIVTETSTGAQNEFLKSQWIAAGNPYGFMELSFSKDWLKVQFATFDTAWQFGGVNYADTVQGGVNRGHCCLQSVAKMSSSAPVDPASVQVPVSSEGASLLHGGAAPAATAAKNTKFIALGVAAVAAVGTGIYFLVSPSANLNVAPANVEGGDNTTSTTLLPLTAVATSVIPATTTATTPTVVATTTGPVTDPEAMVPALTFLAIGDWGSTVGKEWGEAGSCCRLYKNGQVDTSTPRYQVDYYAQKYVATLMAQSATELKPVRILGHGDNFYWNGVGPWDVNYRFAETFEKMYADPALQGIKWLNVAGNHDIGGSAFICGPQDKQFRECASVDEMIKDLRSHFDLQANYKSPNQDRWVLKHYFVERVSKNGVSVDVFNLDTNHADAHGAMQVCCQCYGYAAKLGVDNVICRNTNVGDATCAGGSVEMFNTCMAEIESWATDSYTQAARDIKASTADFKIINTHYSPHHHMNPMRMKKWYDLTKDTGVHVWFNGHTHGFGHDISTWGTQWVAGGTPYGFMELSFSKDWLKVQFATFDKAWKFGGLKYPDTVTGGIQRGHCWYVPAGNATGPGKECKSSINYAIGAPLR
;
A
#
# COMPACT_ATOMS: atom_id res chain seq x y z
N MET A 1 -60.98 -11.71 -50.73
CA MET A 1 -61.45 -12.65 -49.67
C MET A 1 -61.49 -11.89 -48.34
N GLN A 2 -61.97 -12.48 -47.23
CA GLN A 2 -62.14 -11.81 -45.90
C GLN A 2 -60.84 -11.13 -45.38
N ARG A 3 -60.82 -9.99 -44.68
CA ARG A 3 -61.44 -9.55 -43.38
C ARG A 3 -60.93 -10.34 -42.14
N GLY A 4 -60.46 -9.73 -41.04
CA GLY A 4 -60.22 -8.30 -40.72
C GLY A 4 -59.92 -8.04 -39.20
N SER A 5 -59.89 -6.75 -38.77
CA SER A 5 -59.84 -6.21 -37.36
C SER A 5 -58.55 -6.44 -36.53
N SER A 6 -58.12 -5.64 -35.51
CA SER A 6 -58.40 -4.24 -35.02
C SER A 6 -57.64 -3.96 -33.68
N SER A 7 -57.30 -2.75 -33.17
CA SER A 7 -57.03 -1.39 -33.74
C SER A 7 -56.69 -0.32 -32.65
N LEU A 8 -55.66 0.52 -32.89
CA LEU A 8 -55.45 1.94 -32.42
C LEU A 8 -54.98 2.34 -30.98
N ASP A 9 -53.96 3.21 -30.98
CA ASP A 9 -53.68 4.49 -30.26
C ASP A 9 -53.90 4.75 -28.74
N ALA A 10 -52.89 5.37 -28.08
CA ALA A 10 -53.03 6.48 -27.10
C ALA A 10 -51.67 7.19 -26.82
N ASP A 11 -51.70 8.35 -26.15
CA ASP A 11 -50.59 9.32 -26.03
C ASP A 11 -49.96 9.46 -24.61
N ARG A 12 -48.92 10.32 -24.53
CA ARG A 12 -48.20 10.93 -23.37
C ARG A 12 -49.03 11.35 -22.12
N PRO A 13 -48.44 11.74 -20.94
CA PRO A 13 -47.12 12.38 -20.75
C PRO A 13 -46.28 11.97 -19.50
N THR A 14 -45.17 12.69 -19.28
CA THR A 14 -44.33 12.73 -18.06
C THR A 14 -44.88 13.65 -16.97
N THR A 15 -44.71 13.30 -15.69
CA THR A 15 -44.80 14.25 -14.54
C THR A 15 -43.86 13.86 -13.39
N GLU A 16 -43.37 14.87 -12.68
CA GLU A 16 -42.60 14.74 -11.43
C GLU A 16 -43.47 14.19 -10.27
N TYR A 17 -42.82 13.72 -9.20
CA TYR A 17 -43.49 13.44 -7.92
C TYR A 17 -42.82 14.21 -6.78
N LYS A 18 -43.60 15.08 -6.11
CA LYS A 18 -43.32 15.61 -4.78
C LYS A 18 -44.55 15.41 -3.90
N SER A 19 -44.31 14.98 -2.66
CA SER A 19 -45.12 15.17 -1.45
C SER A 19 -46.65 15.26 -1.59
N GLN A 20 -47.37 14.31 -0.99
CA GLN A 20 -48.70 14.59 -0.43
C GLN A 20 -48.79 14.13 1.03
N GLU A 21 -49.24 15.05 1.88
CA GLU A 21 -49.72 14.76 3.23
C GLU A 21 -51.18 14.27 3.20
N SER A 22 -51.74 13.99 4.38
CA SER A 22 -53.01 13.30 4.56
C SER A 22 -54.27 14.17 4.41
N ASN A 23 -55.40 13.48 4.28
CA ASN A 23 -56.71 14.00 3.88
C ASN A 23 -57.37 15.01 4.85
N GLN A 24 -58.06 15.98 4.23
CA GLN A 24 -59.40 16.50 4.58
C GLN A 24 -59.65 17.18 5.93
N ALA A 25 -59.92 18.49 5.86
CA ALA A 25 -61.24 19.02 6.19
C ALA A 25 -61.54 20.27 5.34
N THR A 26 -62.82 20.55 5.05
CA THR A 26 -63.25 21.80 4.39
C THR A 26 -64.09 22.65 5.34
N LYS A 27 -64.03 23.99 5.17
CA LYS A 27 -65.14 24.89 4.76
C LYS A 27 -65.09 26.27 5.48
N LEU A 28 -65.55 27.31 4.77
CA LEU A 28 -65.88 28.68 5.25
C LEU A 28 -64.66 29.57 5.63
N ASP A 29 -64.63 30.89 5.40
CA ASP A 29 -65.55 31.73 4.61
C ASP A 29 -64.85 32.98 4.02
N MET A 30 -65.55 33.75 3.18
CA MET A 30 -65.02 34.89 2.39
C MET A 30 -64.92 36.22 3.16
N VAL A 31 -63.93 37.06 2.80
CA VAL A 31 -64.06 38.55 2.78
C VAL A 31 -63.22 39.12 1.63
N ASP A 32 -63.84 39.86 0.71
CA ASP A 32 -63.16 40.68 -0.32
C ASP A 32 -62.94 42.13 0.16
N VAL A 33 -61.77 42.71 -0.15
CA VAL A 33 -61.63 44.15 -0.51
C VAL A 33 -60.52 44.30 -1.57
N ALA A 34 -60.78 45.03 -2.65
CA ALA A 34 -59.91 45.16 -3.82
C ALA A 34 -59.12 46.48 -3.88
N VAL A 35 -58.07 46.55 -4.73
CA VAL A 35 -57.63 47.79 -5.43
C VAL A 35 -57.05 47.50 -6.84
N ALA A 36 -57.85 47.82 -7.87
CA ALA A 36 -57.54 48.46 -9.17
C ALA A 36 -56.43 47.96 -10.16
N ASP A 37 -56.50 48.51 -11.39
CA ASP A 37 -55.95 47.99 -12.66
C ASP A 37 -54.79 48.78 -13.34
N VAL A 38 -54.21 48.10 -14.34
CA VAL A 38 -53.34 48.45 -15.51
C VAL A 38 -53.86 49.62 -16.40
N PRO A 39 -53.27 50.02 -17.60
CA PRO A 39 -52.04 49.67 -18.39
C PRO A 39 -51.25 50.98 -18.83
N PRO A 40 -50.64 51.22 -20.05
CA PRO A 40 -50.11 50.40 -21.18
C PRO A 40 -48.65 50.75 -21.68
N PRO A 41 -48.07 50.04 -22.69
CA PRO A 41 -46.71 50.27 -23.26
C PRO A 41 -46.65 51.11 -24.57
N PRO A 42 -45.45 51.43 -25.13
CA PRO A 42 -45.04 50.90 -26.45
C PRO A 42 -43.49 50.68 -26.63
N ALA A 43 -42.96 50.56 -27.86
CA ALA A 43 -41.63 49.99 -28.15
C ALA A 43 -40.80 50.58 -29.34
N ALA A 44 -39.49 50.24 -29.36
CA ALA A 44 -38.58 50.00 -30.52
C ALA A 44 -37.86 51.15 -31.31
N THR A 45 -36.81 50.75 -32.06
CA THR A 45 -35.96 51.47 -33.08
C THR A 45 -34.83 52.40 -32.53
N THR A 46 -33.69 52.72 -33.19
CA THR A 46 -33.08 52.54 -34.56
C THR A 46 -31.57 52.11 -34.45
N SER A 47 -30.90 51.39 -35.37
CA SER A 47 -30.38 51.71 -36.75
C SER A 47 -29.47 52.96 -36.84
N SER A 48 -28.35 53.06 -37.59
CA SER A 48 -27.46 52.11 -38.37
C SER A 48 -26.08 52.83 -38.67
N SER A 49 -25.22 52.71 -39.73
CA SER A 49 -25.22 52.08 -41.07
C SER A 49 -23.82 52.10 -41.82
N LYS A 50 -23.51 51.07 -42.65
CA LYS A 50 -22.74 51.06 -43.96
C LYS A 50 -21.20 51.30 -44.08
N LYS A 51 -20.49 50.34 -44.75
CA LYS A 51 -20.02 50.41 -46.17
C LYS A 51 -19.40 49.08 -46.70
N LYS A 52 -19.04 48.98 -48.00
CA LYS A 52 -18.55 47.79 -48.74
C LYS A 52 -17.31 48.07 -49.63
N TRP A 53 -16.58 47.01 -50.04
CA TRP A 53 -16.01 46.81 -51.39
C TRP A 53 -15.92 45.30 -51.76
N LEU A 54 -15.28 44.91 -52.87
CA LEU A 54 -15.45 43.64 -53.63
C LEU A 54 -14.24 43.29 -54.54
N ILE A 55 -14.25 42.10 -55.19
CA ILE A 55 -13.43 41.63 -56.36
C ILE A 55 -11.96 41.25 -56.03
N ALA A 56 -11.27 40.25 -56.64
CA ALA A 56 -11.57 38.99 -57.38
C ALA A 56 -10.21 38.22 -57.58
N GLY A 57 -10.05 37.02 -58.19
CA GLY A 57 -10.95 36.01 -58.80
C GLY A 57 -10.18 34.90 -59.56
N ALA A 58 -10.89 34.02 -60.30
CA ALA A 58 -10.45 32.93 -61.22
C ALA A 58 -9.63 31.75 -60.63
N ILE A 59 -9.95 30.45 -60.75
CA ILE A 59 -10.51 29.54 -61.80
C ILE A 59 -9.45 28.85 -62.70
N SER A 60 -9.42 27.50 -62.67
CA SER A 60 -9.25 26.61 -63.84
C SER A 60 -9.63 25.14 -63.49
N VAL A 61 -9.94 24.33 -64.51
CA VAL A 61 -10.42 22.94 -64.40
C VAL A 61 -9.77 22.07 -65.49
N VAL A 62 -9.37 20.84 -65.17
CA VAL A 62 -9.12 19.76 -66.15
C VAL A 62 -9.63 18.41 -65.59
N VAL A 63 -10.17 17.57 -66.46
CA VAL A 63 -10.62 16.18 -66.23
C VAL A 63 -9.92 15.27 -67.23
N LEU A 64 -9.67 14.01 -66.88
CA LEU A 64 -9.55 12.76 -67.69
C LEU A 64 -8.84 11.71 -66.79
N ALA A 65 -9.20 10.44 -66.58
CA ALA A 65 -10.11 9.44 -67.17
C ALA A 65 -9.39 8.29 -67.92
N GLY A 66 -9.82 7.05 -67.60
CA GLY A 66 -9.46 5.78 -68.25
C GLY A 66 -8.37 4.95 -67.52
N ALA A 67 -8.27 3.63 -67.70
CA ALA A 67 -9.21 2.55 -68.06
C ALA A 67 -8.43 1.22 -68.16
N GLY A 68 -9.08 0.07 -67.96
CA GLY A 68 -8.44 -1.28 -68.01
C GLY A 68 -8.35 -1.91 -66.61
N ALA A 69 -8.95 -3.06 -66.25
CA ALA A 69 -9.43 -4.25 -67.00
C ALA A 69 -8.31 -5.10 -67.63
N ALA A 70 -8.33 -6.44 -67.56
CA ALA A 70 -9.12 -7.38 -66.75
C ALA A 70 -8.55 -8.82 -66.89
N THR A 71 -8.92 -9.75 -65.99
CA THR A 71 -8.65 -11.21 -66.06
C THR A 71 -7.15 -11.60 -66.04
N ALA A 72 -6.72 -12.84 -65.78
CA ALA A 72 -7.35 -14.18 -65.79
C ALA A 72 -6.52 -15.15 -64.89
N ILE A 73 -6.91 -16.38 -64.49
CA ILE A 73 -8.19 -17.11 -64.27
C ILE A 73 -7.81 -18.51 -63.70
N VAL A 74 -8.78 -19.36 -63.25
CA VAL A 74 -8.64 -20.84 -63.03
C VAL A 74 -7.79 -21.27 -61.79
N LEU A 75 -8.10 -22.29 -60.96
CA LEU A 75 -9.30 -23.13 -60.64
C LEU A 75 -9.24 -23.39 -59.12
N VAL A 76 -10.30 -23.24 -58.31
CA VAL A 76 -11.50 -24.12 -58.17
C VAL A 76 -11.18 -25.58 -57.78
N LYS A 77 -11.49 -25.94 -56.52
CA LYS A 77 -12.50 -26.98 -56.24
C LYS A 77 -13.13 -26.87 -54.85
N LYS A 78 -14.29 -27.53 -54.71
CA LYS A 78 -15.29 -27.49 -53.62
C LYS A 78 -15.47 -28.91 -53.08
N SER A 79 -15.72 -29.08 -51.78
CA SER A 79 -16.39 -30.26 -51.18
C SER A 79 -16.83 -30.01 -49.73
N ASN A 80 -17.86 -30.73 -49.27
CA ASN A 80 -18.41 -30.65 -47.91
C ASN A 80 -18.21 -31.99 -47.14
N SER A 81 -18.30 -31.89 -45.81
CA SER A 81 -18.91 -32.85 -44.86
C SER A 81 -18.43 -34.32 -44.73
N SER A 82 -17.90 -34.58 -43.52
CA SER A 82 -18.31 -35.65 -42.55
C SER A 82 -17.84 -37.12 -42.63
N THR A 83 -17.35 -37.57 -41.45
CA THR A 83 -17.49 -38.88 -40.75
C THR A 83 -16.64 -40.12 -41.11
N SER A 84 -15.94 -40.62 -40.06
CA SER A 84 -15.50 -42.01 -39.77
C SER A 84 -14.48 -42.70 -40.70
N SER A 85 -13.54 -43.54 -40.23
CA SER A 85 -13.17 -43.95 -38.85
C SER A 85 -11.80 -44.65 -38.80
N SER A 86 -11.10 -44.56 -37.65
CA SER A 86 -10.11 -45.51 -37.05
C SER A 86 -9.11 -46.28 -37.95
N SER A 87 -7.82 -46.34 -37.64
CA SER A 87 -7.02 -45.76 -36.53
C SER A 87 -5.50 -45.86 -36.92
N ASP A 88 -4.44 -45.77 -36.11
CA ASP A 88 -4.26 -45.87 -34.64
C ASP A 88 -2.91 -45.25 -34.20
N ALA A 89 -2.50 -45.57 -32.96
CA ALA A 89 -1.19 -45.46 -32.31
C ALA A 89 -0.93 -44.23 -31.39
N ALA A 90 -0.65 -44.58 -30.13
CA ALA A 90 0.13 -43.81 -29.14
C ALA A 90 -0.47 -42.53 -28.50
N LYS A 91 -1.45 -42.74 -27.61
CA LYS A 91 -1.51 -42.23 -26.21
C LYS A 91 -1.14 -40.75 -25.89
N GLY A 92 -2.07 -40.05 -25.24
CA GLY A 92 -1.77 -38.95 -24.29
C GLY A 92 -2.89 -37.91 -24.22
N SER A 93 -3.36 -37.55 -23.02
CA SER A 93 -4.54 -36.68 -22.86
C SER A 93 -4.42 -35.70 -21.68
N THR A 94 -4.93 -34.47 -21.92
CA THR A 94 -5.57 -33.51 -20.98
C THR A 94 -4.78 -32.75 -19.89
N SER A 95 -5.09 -31.44 -19.86
CA SER A 95 -5.46 -30.55 -18.73
C SER A 95 -4.43 -29.98 -17.72
N SER A 96 -4.32 -28.63 -17.74
CA SER A 96 -4.33 -27.65 -16.62
C SER A 96 -3.28 -27.78 -15.48
N THR A 97 -3.02 -26.84 -14.55
CA THR A 97 -3.61 -25.53 -14.14
C THR A 97 -2.42 -24.65 -13.59
N ALA A 98 -2.51 -23.39 -13.11
CA ALA A 98 -3.06 -22.95 -11.81
C ALA A 98 -2.67 -21.45 -11.52
N ALA A 99 -3.29 -20.83 -10.51
CA ALA A 99 -2.95 -19.50 -9.97
C ALA A 99 -2.04 -19.57 -8.70
N PRO A 100 -1.46 -18.47 -8.20
CA PRO A 100 -0.45 -18.50 -7.13
C PRO A 100 -0.99 -18.27 -5.69
N THR A 101 -0.23 -18.71 -4.68
CA THR A 101 -0.74 -18.98 -3.31
C THR A 101 0.12 -18.47 -2.14
N ILE A 102 -0.38 -17.46 -1.41
CA ILE A 102 0.16 -16.87 -0.16
C ILE A 102 0.43 -17.98 0.90
N PRO A 103 1.51 -17.92 1.73
CA PRO A 103 1.90 -19.01 2.65
C PRO A 103 0.89 -19.36 3.74
N PRO A 104 1.04 -20.50 4.44
CA PRO A 104 0.61 -20.63 5.84
C PRO A 104 1.46 -19.75 6.78
N VAL A 105 0.85 -19.24 7.85
CA VAL A 105 1.54 -18.60 8.99
C VAL A 105 1.24 -19.44 10.23
N ASP A 106 2.29 -19.89 10.93
CA ASP A 106 2.16 -20.88 12.00
C ASP A 106 2.14 -20.22 13.39
N ASP A 107 1.59 -20.92 14.39
CA ASP A 107 1.31 -20.33 15.71
C ASP A 107 2.59 -19.86 16.45
N GLY A 108 3.74 -20.47 16.12
CA GLY A 108 5.05 -20.08 16.63
C GLY A 108 5.49 -18.66 16.23
N ASP A 109 5.09 -18.18 15.04
CA ASP A 109 5.37 -16.81 14.57
C ASP A 109 4.75 -15.76 15.50
N LEU A 110 3.63 -16.09 16.13
CA LEU A 110 2.80 -15.15 16.88
C LEU A 110 3.02 -15.29 18.39
N LEU A 111 3.09 -16.51 18.92
CA LEU A 111 3.21 -16.80 20.35
C LEU A 111 4.65 -16.73 20.91
N GLY A 112 5.64 -17.09 20.09
CA GLY A 112 6.96 -17.48 20.61
C GLY A 112 6.96 -18.86 21.29
N PRO A 113 8.09 -19.29 21.89
CA PRO A 113 8.26 -20.68 22.30
C PRO A 113 7.44 -21.09 23.55
N SER A 114 6.60 -22.11 23.41
CA SER A 114 5.89 -22.75 24.52
C SER A 114 6.63 -24.01 25.00
N GLY A 115 7.19 -23.97 26.21
CA GLY A 115 7.91 -25.13 26.76
C GLY A 115 8.49 -24.90 28.15
N ASN A 116 7.79 -25.39 29.19
CA ASN A 116 8.30 -25.35 30.56
C ASN A 116 9.23 -26.55 30.83
N SER A 117 10.54 -26.35 30.73
CA SER A 117 11.55 -27.31 31.21
C SER A 117 12.52 -26.64 32.19
N THR A 118 12.94 -27.37 33.20
CA THR A 118 13.58 -26.80 34.40
C THR A 118 15.07 -26.52 34.22
N GLY A 119 15.46 -25.24 34.27
CA GLY A 119 16.75 -24.83 34.84
C GLY A 119 17.67 -23.98 33.97
N SER A 120 17.40 -22.67 33.89
CA SER A 120 18.46 -21.64 33.92
C SER A 120 17.87 -20.25 34.19
N SER A 121 18.64 -19.38 34.85
CA SER A 121 18.42 -17.92 34.88
C SER A 121 19.53 -17.23 34.08
N GLY A 122 19.29 -16.13 33.37
CA GLY A 122 18.04 -15.42 33.12
C GLY A 122 18.32 -13.92 32.89
N SER A 123 17.64 -13.29 31.92
CA SER A 123 17.58 -11.83 31.79
C SER A 123 16.28 -11.42 31.08
N GLN A 124 15.82 -10.20 31.31
CA GLN A 124 14.42 -9.81 31.13
C GLN A 124 14.12 -9.20 29.75
N THR A 125 12.90 -9.43 29.27
CA THR A 125 12.22 -8.51 28.34
C THR A 125 11.94 -7.20 29.06
N SER A 126 12.23 -6.06 28.41
CA SER A 126 12.02 -4.74 28.97
C SER A 126 10.56 -4.30 28.83
N VAL A 127 9.93 -3.97 29.96
CA VAL A 127 8.61 -3.30 29.98
C VAL A 127 8.76 -1.92 29.33
N PRO A 128 7.79 -1.46 28.50
CA PRO A 128 7.80 -0.10 27.98
C PRO A 128 7.91 0.93 29.11
N SER A 129 8.85 1.86 28.99
CA SER A 129 8.94 2.98 29.93
C SER A 129 7.71 3.88 29.79
N ASN A 130 7.10 4.28 30.91
CA ASN A 130 6.01 5.26 30.92
C ASN A 130 6.37 6.50 30.05
N PRO A 131 5.39 7.09 29.34
CA PRO A 131 5.64 8.27 28.51
C PRO A 131 6.19 9.42 29.34
N LYS A 132 7.04 10.26 28.72
CA LYS A 132 7.73 11.37 29.43
C LYS A 132 6.82 12.55 29.72
N SER A 133 5.62 12.54 29.15
CA SER A 133 4.54 13.48 29.40
C SER A 133 3.26 12.71 29.78
N ASP A 134 2.53 13.25 30.75
CA ASP A 134 1.22 12.73 31.16
C ASP A 134 0.17 13.05 30.07
N PRO A 135 -0.47 12.06 29.43
CA PRO A 135 -1.45 12.29 28.37
C PRO A 135 -2.74 12.99 28.81
N GLU A 136 -3.05 13.03 30.11
CA GLU A 136 -4.21 13.77 30.63
C GLU A 136 -3.87 15.24 30.95
N ALA A 137 -2.59 15.60 30.97
CA ALA A 137 -2.10 16.96 31.23
C ALA A 137 -1.37 17.61 30.04
N ALA A 138 -0.95 16.82 29.05
CA ALA A 138 -0.19 17.28 27.89
C ALA A 138 -1.09 17.63 26.70
N THR A 139 -0.87 18.79 26.09
CA THR A 139 -1.59 19.21 24.88
C THR A 139 -1.28 18.28 23.71
N ALA A 140 -2.31 17.73 23.07
CA ALA A 140 -2.16 16.94 21.86
C ALA A 140 -1.51 17.75 20.71
N ALA A 141 -0.55 17.14 20.03
CA ALA A 141 0.09 17.70 18.84
C ALA A 141 -0.90 17.73 17.67
N LEU A 142 -1.66 16.63 17.50
CA LEU A 142 -2.78 16.57 16.57
C LEU A 142 -3.89 15.68 17.11
N THR A 143 -5.06 15.82 16.49
CA THR A 143 -6.31 15.14 16.84
C THR A 143 -6.97 14.61 15.58
N MET A 144 -7.74 13.53 15.70
CA MET A 144 -8.61 12.99 14.66
C MET A 144 -9.89 12.45 15.31
N LEU A 145 -10.92 12.23 14.50
CA LEU A 145 -12.09 11.44 14.88
C LEU A 145 -12.11 10.18 14.01
N ALA A 146 -12.73 9.10 14.48
CA ALA A 146 -12.86 7.86 13.71
C ALA A 146 -14.24 7.23 13.97
N ILE A 147 -14.94 6.77 12.94
CA ILE A 147 -16.35 6.39 12.96
C ILE A 147 -16.65 5.31 11.89
N GLY A 148 -17.34 4.24 12.26
CA GLY A 148 -17.78 3.17 11.35
C GLY A 148 -19.29 3.07 11.26
N ASP A 149 -19.78 2.43 10.20
CA ASP A 149 -21.20 2.05 10.05
C ASP A 149 -22.11 3.27 10.22
N TRP A 150 -21.71 4.34 9.51
CA TRP A 150 -22.13 5.71 9.77
C TRP A 150 -23.11 6.23 8.72
N GLY A 151 -23.22 5.62 7.54
CA GLY A 151 -24.20 6.00 6.52
C GLY A 151 -25.60 5.54 6.88
N SER A 152 -26.67 6.25 6.49
CA SER A 152 -28.04 5.71 6.61
C SER A 152 -28.85 5.86 5.33
N THR A 153 -29.85 5.00 5.17
CA THR A 153 -30.83 5.09 4.07
C THR A 153 -31.59 6.42 4.11
N THR A 154 -31.86 7.00 2.94
CA THR A 154 -32.65 8.24 2.83
C THR A 154 -34.13 8.04 3.22
N GLY A 155 -34.90 9.14 3.30
CA GLY A 155 -36.36 9.09 3.49
C GLY A 155 -36.85 9.09 4.94
N LYS A 156 -35.95 9.17 5.94
CA LYS A 156 -36.30 9.29 7.37
C LYS A 156 -37.19 10.50 7.69
N GLU A 157 -37.06 11.60 6.95
CA GLU A 157 -37.94 12.78 7.09
C GLU A 157 -39.40 12.52 6.69
N PHE A 158 -39.66 11.45 5.92
CA PHE A 158 -41.01 10.98 5.58
C PHE A 158 -41.51 9.88 6.53
N GLY A 159 -40.88 9.70 7.69
CA GLY A 159 -41.28 8.73 8.73
C GLY A 159 -40.81 7.29 8.49
N VAL A 160 -40.01 7.03 7.44
CA VAL A 160 -39.49 5.69 7.13
C VAL A 160 -38.28 5.38 8.04
N PRO A 161 -38.29 4.32 8.88
CA PRO A 161 -37.19 4.05 9.82
C PRO A 161 -35.86 3.68 9.15
N GLY A 162 -35.90 3.25 7.89
CA GLY A 162 -34.71 3.04 7.08
C GLY A 162 -33.85 1.87 7.56
N SER A 163 -32.53 2.07 7.58
CA SER A 163 -31.50 1.12 8.02
C SER A 163 -31.53 0.75 9.51
N CYS A 164 -32.38 1.38 10.32
CA CYS A 164 -32.56 1.09 11.74
C CYS A 164 -33.42 -0.18 11.97
N CYS A 165 -33.07 -1.30 11.32
CA CYS A 165 -33.95 -2.45 11.08
C CYS A 165 -34.50 -3.19 12.31
N LYS A 166 -33.94 -3.00 13.52
CA LYS A 166 -34.53 -3.57 14.76
C LYS A 166 -35.68 -2.74 15.33
N LEU A 167 -36.05 -1.62 14.69
CA LEU A 167 -37.21 -0.80 15.05
C LEU A 167 -38.51 -1.20 14.34
N TYR A 168 -38.57 -2.30 13.57
CA TYR A 168 -39.79 -2.70 12.87
C TYR A 168 -40.64 -3.69 13.67
N LYS A 169 -41.95 -3.40 13.76
CA LYS A 169 -42.97 -4.42 14.02
C LYS A 169 -43.04 -5.41 12.86
N PRO A 170 -43.58 -6.64 13.03
CA PRO A 170 -43.79 -7.61 11.95
C PRO A 170 -44.65 -7.12 10.76
N SER A 171 -45.22 -5.92 10.83
CA SER A 171 -45.96 -5.25 9.76
C SER A 171 -45.10 -4.21 8.99
N ASN A 172 -43.77 -4.22 9.14
CA ASN A 172 -42.83 -3.22 8.62
C ASN A 172 -43.17 -1.76 9.00
N LEU A 173 -43.81 -1.56 10.16
CA LEU A 173 -44.09 -0.25 10.74
C LEU A 173 -43.19 0.02 11.95
N LEU A 174 -42.88 1.28 12.22
CA LEU A 174 -42.06 1.68 13.36
C LEU A 174 -42.65 1.20 14.69
N ASP A 175 -41.83 0.55 15.50
CA ASP A 175 -42.17 0.17 16.87
C ASP A 175 -41.94 1.32 17.86
N THR A 176 -42.90 2.24 17.88
CA THR A 176 -42.96 3.31 18.88
C THR A 176 -43.22 2.83 20.32
N SER A 177 -43.37 1.52 20.58
CA SER A 177 -43.50 0.97 21.95
C SER A 177 -42.14 0.70 22.60
N ASN A 178 -41.09 0.41 21.82
CA ASN A 178 -39.73 0.28 22.33
C ASN A 178 -39.08 1.67 22.44
N PRO A 179 -38.88 2.26 23.64
CA PRO A 179 -38.43 3.65 23.79
C PRO A 179 -37.08 3.95 23.13
N ARG A 180 -36.30 2.91 22.80
CA ARG A 180 -35.07 2.97 22.01
C ARG A 180 -35.25 3.65 20.64
N TYR A 181 -36.45 3.58 20.03
CA TYR A 181 -36.72 4.24 18.73
C TYR A 181 -36.36 5.73 18.72
N LYS A 182 -36.46 6.39 19.88
CA LYS A 182 -36.14 7.82 20.01
C LYS A 182 -34.69 8.16 19.71
N VAL A 183 -33.78 7.23 20.02
CA VAL A 183 -32.34 7.37 19.75
C VAL A 183 -32.01 6.83 18.37
N ASP A 184 -32.47 5.60 18.07
CA ASP A 184 -32.08 4.88 16.85
C ASP A 184 -32.56 5.55 15.55
N PHE A 185 -33.77 6.13 15.52
CA PHE A 185 -34.34 6.65 14.28
C PHE A 185 -33.46 7.76 13.65
N TRP A 186 -33.00 8.70 14.47
CA TRP A 186 -32.15 9.84 14.08
C TRP A 186 -30.69 9.70 14.52
N SER A 187 -30.25 8.50 14.91
CA SER A 187 -28.92 8.27 15.50
C SER A 187 -27.78 8.85 14.67
N GLN A 188 -27.82 8.71 13.34
CA GLN A 188 -26.86 9.34 12.42
C GLN A 188 -26.69 10.86 12.67
N ARG A 189 -27.79 11.60 12.77
CA ARG A 189 -27.77 13.06 13.00
C ARG A 189 -27.38 13.41 14.45
N TYR A 190 -27.74 12.58 15.42
CA TYR A 190 -27.30 12.77 16.81
C TYR A 190 -25.79 12.54 16.96
N VAL A 191 -25.25 11.47 16.35
CA VAL A 191 -23.81 11.18 16.34
C VAL A 191 -23.05 12.25 15.53
N ALA A 192 -23.58 12.71 14.40
CA ALA A 192 -23.02 13.83 13.64
C ALA A 192 -22.96 15.14 14.45
N THR A 193 -23.97 15.39 15.31
CA THR A 193 -23.97 16.53 16.23
C THR A 193 -22.85 16.42 17.26
N LEU A 194 -22.68 15.26 17.90
CA LEU A 194 -21.53 14.99 18.78
C LEU A 194 -20.20 15.14 18.04
N LEU A 195 -20.09 14.61 16.82
CA LEU A 195 -18.90 14.69 15.97
C LEU A 195 -18.54 16.16 15.71
N GLY A 196 -19.55 17.01 15.47
CA GLY A 196 -19.41 18.46 15.35
C GLY A 196 -18.98 19.16 16.65
N GLN A 197 -19.49 18.73 17.81
CA GLN A 197 -19.08 19.25 19.12
C GLN A 197 -17.60 18.91 19.40
N SER A 198 -17.22 17.63 19.27
CA SER A 198 -15.82 17.18 19.37
C SER A 198 -14.92 17.86 18.34
N ALA A 199 -15.42 18.12 17.12
CA ALA A 199 -14.64 18.85 16.11
C ALA A 199 -14.41 20.32 16.47
N ALA A 200 -15.39 20.99 17.11
CA ALA A 200 -15.24 22.37 17.57
C ALA A 200 -14.23 22.51 18.72
N GLU A 201 -14.19 21.52 19.63
CA GLU A 201 -13.25 21.44 20.74
C GLU A 201 -11.85 21.03 20.26
N LEU A 202 -11.72 19.85 19.67
CA LEU A 202 -10.45 19.17 19.36
C LEU A 202 -9.80 19.63 18.05
N LYS A 203 -10.57 20.21 17.12
CA LYS A 203 -10.10 20.70 15.81
C LYS A 203 -9.32 19.63 15.02
N PRO A 204 -9.97 18.49 14.74
CA PRO A 204 -9.34 17.30 14.17
C PRO A 204 -8.81 17.56 12.76
N SER A 205 -7.73 16.88 12.42
CA SER A 205 -7.13 16.95 11.08
C SER A 205 -7.89 16.13 10.05
N ARG A 206 -8.54 15.05 10.50
CA ARG A 206 -9.25 14.05 9.69
C ARG A 206 -10.41 13.44 10.48
N ILE A 207 -11.37 12.88 9.73
CA ILE A 207 -12.36 11.92 10.22
C ILE A 207 -12.10 10.61 9.49
N ILE A 208 -11.90 9.50 10.21
CA ILE A 208 -11.61 8.18 9.62
C ILE A 208 -12.92 7.40 9.51
N GLY A 209 -13.27 6.93 8.31
CA GLY A 209 -14.50 6.17 8.05
C GLY A 209 -14.21 4.67 7.88
N HIS A 210 -14.85 3.83 8.70
CA HIS A 210 -14.64 2.36 8.70
C HIS A 210 -15.62 1.59 7.79
N GLY A 211 -16.07 2.22 6.70
CA GLY A 211 -17.01 1.63 5.75
C GLY A 211 -18.46 1.61 6.22
N ASP A 212 -19.31 1.09 5.33
CA ASP A 212 -20.77 1.20 5.36
C ASP A 212 -21.22 2.67 5.45
N ASN A 213 -20.78 3.39 4.42
CA ASN A 213 -21.06 4.78 4.12
C ASN A 213 -22.46 4.99 3.50
N MET A 214 -23.05 3.95 2.88
CA MET A 214 -24.24 4.04 2.01
C MET A 214 -25.19 2.81 2.09
N TYR A 215 -25.68 2.44 3.27
CA TYR A 215 -26.71 1.39 3.40
C TYR A 215 -27.95 1.62 2.50
N TRP A 216 -28.58 0.58 1.96
CA TRP A 216 -28.26 -0.84 2.15
C TRP A 216 -27.39 -1.46 1.06
N ASN A 217 -27.31 -0.84 -0.12
CA ASN A 217 -26.74 -1.46 -1.33
C ASN A 217 -25.94 -0.46 -2.17
N GLY A 218 -25.19 0.43 -1.52
CA GLY A 218 -24.38 1.44 -2.15
C GLY A 218 -25.25 2.49 -2.83
N VAL A 219 -24.82 2.92 -4.02
CA VAL A 219 -25.47 3.97 -4.82
C VAL A 219 -25.56 3.58 -6.28
N GLY A 220 -26.64 3.99 -6.96
CA GLY A 220 -26.85 3.78 -8.38
C GLY A 220 -26.49 5.01 -9.22
N SER A 221 -26.21 4.79 -10.51
CA SER A 221 -25.78 5.85 -11.43
C SER A 221 -26.82 6.97 -11.66
N LEU A 222 -28.10 6.73 -11.33
CA LEU A 222 -29.17 7.73 -11.33
C LEU A 222 -29.37 8.46 -9.99
N ASP A 223 -28.92 7.92 -8.85
CA ASP A 223 -29.25 8.47 -7.51
C ASP A 223 -28.06 8.84 -6.60
N TRP A 224 -26.83 8.43 -6.93
CA TRP A 224 -25.64 8.65 -6.09
C TRP A 224 -25.51 10.08 -5.56
N LYS A 225 -25.69 11.11 -6.40
CA LYS A 225 -25.61 12.51 -5.97
C LYS A 225 -26.64 12.89 -4.90
N TYR A 226 -27.86 12.36 -5.02
CA TYR A 226 -28.93 12.53 -4.02
C TYR A 226 -28.61 11.74 -2.75
N ARG A 227 -28.12 10.51 -2.87
CA ARG A 227 -27.67 9.69 -1.73
C ARG A 227 -26.56 10.40 -0.94
N PHE A 228 -25.56 10.98 -1.60
CA PHE A 228 -24.53 11.78 -0.95
C PHE A 228 -25.05 13.06 -0.29
N GLU A 229 -25.94 13.81 -0.97
CA GLU A 229 -26.56 15.01 -0.41
C GLU A 229 -27.32 14.72 0.89
N GLU A 230 -28.21 13.71 0.89
CA GLU A 230 -29.06 13.39 2.05
C GLU A 230 -28.34 12.59 3.16
N THR A 231 -27.45 11.66 2.81
CA THR A 231 -26.80 10.74 3.77
C THR A 231 -25.49 11.29 4.34
N PHE A 232 -24.78 12.17 3.61
CA PHE A 232 -23.49 12.72 4.04
C PHE A 232 -23.53 14.25 4.23
N GLU A 233 -23.81 15.04 3.19
CA GLU A 233 -23.60 16.49 3.26
C GLU A 233 -24.53 17.18 4.26
N LYS A 234 -25.83 16.89 4.19
CA LYS A 234 -26.86 17.42 5.11
C LYS A 234 -26.84 16.81 6.52
N VAL A 235 -26.06 15.76 6.75
CA VAL A 235 -25.97 15.09 8.06
C VAL A 235 -24.77 15.61 8.84
N TYR A 236 -23.62 15.75 8.19
CA TYR A 236 -22.37 16.22 8.80
C TYR A 236 -22.13 17.71 8.48
N ASP A 237 -23.19 18.52 8.48
CA ASP A 237 -23.17 19.92 8.01
C ASP A 237 -22.55 20.92 9.00
N ALA A 238 -22.41 20.53 10.28
CA ALA A 238 -21.98 21.39 11.38
C ALA A 238 -20.74 22.25 11.01
N PRO A 239 -20.71 23.57 11.35
CA PRO A 239 -19.63 24.48 10.93
C PRO A 239 -18.20 24.04 11.29
N SER A 240 -18.05 23.22 12.33
CA SER A 240 -16.78 22.63 12.77
C SER A 240 -16.32 21.40 11.96
N LEU A 241 -17.19 20.81 11.14
CA LEU A 241 -16.90 19.69 10.22
C LEU A 241 -16.66 20.14 8.76
N GLN A 242 -16.87 21.42 8.47
CA GLN A 242 -16.69 22.02 7.14
C GLN A 242 -15.23 21.92 6.70
N GLY A 243 -14.99 21.36 5.51
CA GLY A 243 -13.65 21.16 4.94
C GLY A 243 -12.73 20.16 5.67
N ILE A 244 -13.21 19.41 6.68
CA ILE A 244 -12.40 18.35 7.31
C ILE A 244 -12.48 17.09 6.46
N LYS A 245 -11.37 16.71 5.80
CA LYS A 245 -11.29 15.50 4.96
C LYS A 245 -11.66 14.24 5.75
N TRP A 246 -12.62 13.50 5.21
CA TRP A 246 -12.95 12.13 5.59
C TRP A 246 -12.02 11.14 4.88
N VAL A 247 -11.80 10.01 5.54
CA VAL A 247 -10.82 8.98 5.14
C VAL A 247 -11.53 7.63 5.20
N ASN A 248 -12.40 7.40 4.22
CA ASN A 248 -13.34 6.29 4.17
C ASN A 248 -12.76 5.05 3.47
N VAL A 249 -13.08 3.85 3.97
CA VAL A 249 -13.06 2.59 3.19
C VAL A 249 -14.47 2.21 2.73
N ALA A 250 -14.60 1.20 1.87
CA ALA A 250 -15.88 0.60 1.51
C ALA A 250 -16.19 -0.62 2.41
N GLY A 251 -17.41 -0.67 2.96
CA GLY A 251 -17.98 -1.86 3.60
C GLY A 251 -18.84 -2.69 2.64
N ASN A 252 -19.43 -3.78 3.11
CA ASN A 252 -20.17 -4.68 2.22
C ASN A 252 -21.49 -4.06 1.75
N HIS A 253 -22.11 -3.19 2.55
CA HIS A 253 -23.31 -2.49 2.13
C HIS A 253 -23.02 -1.38 1.13
N ASP A 254 -21.79 -0.86 1.06
CA ASP A 254 -21.39 0.12 0.04
C ASP A 254 -21.28 -0.48 -1.37
N ILE A 255 -21.03 -1.78 -1.49
CA ILE A 255 -20.86 -2.50 -2.77
C ILE A 255 -21.98 -3.53 -3.04
N GLY A 256 -23.12 -3.41 -2.35
CA GLY A 256 -24.36 -4.12 -2.71
C GLY A 256 -24.72 -5.36 -1.90
N GLY A 257 -24.06 -5.62 -0.76
CA GLY A 257 -24.17 -6.87 0.01
C GLY A 257 -25.51 -7.22 0.66
N SER A 258 -26.60 -6.46 0.44
CA SER A 258 -27.93 -6.75 1.02
C SER A 258 -28.95 -7.35 0.03
N THR A 259 -28.72 -7.27 -1.29
CA THR A 259 -29.67 -7.76 -2.30
C THR A 259 -28.95 -8.11 -3.62
N PHE A 260 -29.64 -8.07 -4.75
CA PHE A 260 -28.96 -8.04 -6.05
C PHE A 260 -28.23 -6.71 -6.28
N ILE A 261 -27.17 -6.71 -7.10
CA ILE A 261 -26.36 -5.51 -7.33
C ILE A 261 -26.64 -4.78 -8.66
N CYS A 262 -27.26 -5.45 -9.65
CA CYS A 262 -27.42 -4.89 -10.98
C CYS A 262 -28.60 -3.92 -11.09
N GLY A 263 -28.40 -2.73 -11.67
CA GLY A 263 -29.41 -1.68 -11.80
C GLY A 263 -28.87 -0.29 -11.47
N GLU A 264 -29.67 0.75 -11.71
CA GLU A 264 -29.16 2.13 -11.76
C GLU A 264 -29.64 3.04 -10.60
N GLN A 265 -30.44 2.52 -9.67
CA GLN A 265 -31.03 3.28 -8.55
C GLN A 265 -31.34 2.39 -7.33
N ASP A 266 -31.22 2.95 -6.12
CA ASP A 266 -31.57 2.26 -4.87
C ASP A 266 -33.03 1.76 -4.86
N ASN A 267 -33.25 0.60 -4.22
CA ASN A 267 -34.50 -0.16 -4.21
C ASN A 267 -35.02 -0.62 -5.61
N GLN A 268 -34.24 -0.44 -6.68
CA GLN A 268 -34.56 -0.91 -8.05
C GLN A 268 -33.53 -1.91 -8.61
N PHE A 269 -32.67 -2.47 -7.75
CA PHE A 269 -31.71 -3.49 -8.17
C PHE A 269 -32.37 -4.85 -8.46
N VAL A 270 -31.87 -5.53 -9.49
CA VAL A 270 -32.42 -6.75 -10.09
C VAL A 270 -31.33 -7.80 -10.31
N GLU A 271 -31.74 -9.06 -10.47
CA GLU A 271 -30.81 -10.15 -10.78
C GLU A 271 -30.05 -9.87 -12.10
N CYS A 272 -28.71 -9.93 -12.02
CA CYS A 272 -27.82 -9.74 -13.16
C CYS A 272 -28.01 -10.83 -14.22
N ALA A 273 -28.07 -10.46 -15.50
CA ALA A 273 -28.20 -11.42 -16.60
C ALA A 273 -26.87 -12.10 -16.98
N SER A 274 -25.72 -11.62 -16.48
CA SER A 274 -24.41 -12.25 -16.70
C SER A 274 -23.36 -11.83 -15.65
N THR A 275 -22.27 -12.60 -15.55
CA THR A 275 -21.08 -12.24 -14.75
C THR A 275 -20.45 -10.91 -15.18
N ALA A 276 -20.44 -10.61 -16.48
CA ALA A 276 -19.91 -9.33 -16.99
C ALA A 276 -20.77 -8.14 -16.55
N GLU A 277 -22.10 -8.31 -16.49
CA GLU A 277 -23.00 -7.29 -15.95
C GLU A 277 -22.86 -7.15 -14.43
N MET A 278 -22.70 -8.27 -13.70
CA MET A 278 -22.40 -8.26 -12.27
C MET A 278 -21.12 -7.47 -11.97
N LEU A 279 -20.02 -7.77 -12.67
CA LEU A 279 -18.74 -7.05 -12.49
C LEU A 279 -18.85 -5.56 -12.90
N LYS A 280 -19.59 -5.24 -13.97
CA LYS A 280 -19.89 -3.86 -14.36
C LYS A 280 -20.56 -3.08 -13.24
N TYR A 281 -21.60 -3.64 -12.61
CA TYR A 281 -22.30 -2.95 -11.52
C TYR A 281 -21.55 -2.99 -10.19
N LEU A 282 -20.78 -4.06 -9.89
CA LEU A 282 -19.91 -4.13 -8.71
C LEU A 282 -18.90 -2.97 -8.70
N ASN A 283 -18.22 -2.75 -9.82
CA ASN A 283 -17.32 -1.62 -9.99
C ASN A 283 -18.09 -0.30 -9.93
N GLU A 284 -19.24 -0.18 -10.62
CA GLU A 284 -20.07 1.03 -10.59
C GLU A 284 -20.44 1.46 -9.15
N ARG A 285 -20.75 0.54 -8.23
CA ARG A 285 -21.04 0.87 -6.82
C ARG A 285 -19.86 1.57 -6.14
N PHE A 286 -18.63 1.12 -6.39
CA PHE A 286 -17.43 1.73 -5.84
C PHE A 286 -17.08 3.04 -6.57
N ASP A 287 -17.02 3.00 -7.90
CA ASP A 287 -16.65 4.14 -8.77
C ASP A 287 -17.52 5.38 -8.51
N LEU A 288 -18.84 5.20 -8.32
CA LEU A 288 -19.78 6.28 -8.02
C LEU A 288 -19.54 6.96 -6.66
N GLN A 289 -18.91 6.26 -5.71
CA GLN A 289 -18.54 6.81 -4.40
C GLN A 289 -17.14 7.40 -4.43
N ALA A 290 -16.20 6.71 -5.08
CA ALA A 290 -14.84 7.17 -5.37
C ALA A 290 -14.81 8.54 -6.07
N GLN A 291 -15.68 8.75 -7.06
CA GLN A 291 -15.73 9.99 -7.84
C GLN A 291 -16.54 11.13 -7.18
N TYR A 292 -17.06 10.95 -5.96
CA TYR A 292 -17.95 11.95 -5.36
C TYR A 292 -17.20 13.20 -4.90
N VAL A 293 -17.23 14.22 -5.76
CA VAL A 293 -16.73 15.56 -5.44
C VAL A 293 -17.70 16.26 -4.49
N SER A 294 -17.33 16.35 -3.23
CA SER A 294 -18.12 17.03 -2.21
C SER A 294 -18.16 18.55 -2.42
N PRO A 295 -19.34 19.21 -2.37
CA PRO A 295 -19.45 20.66 -2.47
C PRO A 295 -18.76 21.38 -1.29
N ASN A 296 -18.59 20.69 -0.16
CA ASN A 296 -17.96 21.16 1.06
C ASN A 296 -16.44 20.98 0.98
N GLN A 297 -15.80 21.75 0.08
CA GLN A 297 -14.34 21.78 -0.14
C GLN A 297 -13.73 20.40 -0.49
N ASN A 298 -14.50 19.55 -1.18
CA ASN A 298 -14.16 18.17 -1.49
C ASN A 298 -13.78 17.28 -0.29
N ARG A 299 -14.54 17.39 0.81
CA ARG A 299 -14.21 16.68 2.06
C ARG A 299 -14.50 15.19 2.12
N TYR A 300 -15.33 14.61 1.25
CA TYR A 300 -15.67 13.17 1.33
C TYR A 300 -14.46 12.28 1.02
N GLY A 301 -13.66 12.74 0.07
CA GLY A 301 -12.41 12.15 -0.37
C GLY A 301 -11.85 12.97 -1.54
N ASP A 302 -10.54 12.89 -1.75
CA ASP A 302 -9.90 13.29 -3.00
C ASP A 302 -9.57 12.02 -3.80
N ASP A 303 -8.75 12.12 -4.84
CA ASP A 303 -8.40 10.99 -5.71
C ASP A 303 -7.81 9.77 -4.95
N SER A 304 -7.44 9.92 -3.66
CA SER A 304 -7.03 8.80 -2.81
C SER A 304 -8.15 7.79 -2.56
N SER A 305 -9.43 8.20 -2.46
CA SER A 305 -10.55 7.27 -2.24
C SER A 305 -10.99 6.53 -3.51
N ALA A 306 -10.36 6.79 -4.66
CA ALA A 306 -10.62 6.09 -5.92
C ALA A 306 -9.89 4.74 -6.06
N SER A 307 -9.63 4.07 -4.94
CA SER A 307 -8.93 2.78 -4.88
C SER A 307 -9.40 1.97 -3.67
N HIS A 308 -9.55 0.65 -3.86
CA HIS A 308 -9.80 -0.34 -2.81
C HIS A 308 -8.63 -0.48 -1.80
N TYR A 309 -7.56 0.30 -1.98
CA TYR A 309 -6.51 0.53 -1.00
C TYR A 309 -5.89 1.93 -1.16
N TYR A 310 -5.66 2.67 -0.07
CA TYR A 310 -4.84 3.90 -0.07
C TYR A 310 -4.31 4.29 1.32
N VAL A 311 -3.24 5.09 1.36
CA VAL A 311 -2.63 5.58 2.61
C VAL A 311 -2.78 7.09 2.75
N GLU A 312 -3.43 7.53 3.84
CA GLU A 312 -3.54 8.94 4.22
C GLU A 312 -2.49 9.24 5.31
N ARG A 313 -1.50 10.10 4.99
CA ARG A 313 -0.48 10.57 5.94
C ARG A 313 -0.83 11.96 6.48
N VAL A 314 -0.94 12.08 7.80
CA VAL A 314 -1.16 13.35 8.49
C VAL A 314 0.10 13.75 9.25
N THR A 315 0.61 14.96 9.00
CA THR A 315 1.73 15.56 9.75
C THR A 315 1.28 16.90 10.36
N LYS A 316 1.37 17.04 11.69
CA LYS A 316 1.00 18.29 12.40
C LYS A 316 1.72 18.36 13.74
N ASN A 317 2.33 19.51 14.04
CA ASN A 317 3.12 19.76 15.27
C ASN A 317 4.15 18.64 15.56
N ASP A 318 4.99 18.35 14.55
CA ASP A 318 6.05 17.34 14.54
C ASP A 318 5.62 15.89 14.84
N VAL A 319 4.32 15.61 14.93
CA VAL A 319 3.75 14.26 15.00
C VAL A 319 3.24 13.83 13.63
N THR A 320 3.47 12.56 13.31
CA THR A 320 3.13 11.90 12.04
C THR A 320 2.27 10.66 12.29
N VAL A 321 1.20 10.53 11.51
CA VAL A 321 0.27 9.40 11.58
C VAL A 321 -0.01 8.93 10.16
N ASP A 322 0.19 7.64 9.91
CA ASP A 322 -0.22 6.98 8.67
C ASP A 322 -1.49 6.17 8.93
N ILE A 323 -2.51 6.40 8.11
CA ILE A 323 -3.75 5.64 8.10
C ILE A 323 -3.75 4.83 6.80
N PHE A 324 -3.61 3.51 6.91
CA PHE A 324 -3.75 2.58 5.80
C PHE A 324 -5.23 2.23 5.70
N ASN A 325 -5.85 2.48 4.56
CA ASN A 325 -7.29 2.31 4.32
C ASN A 325 -7.47 1.17 3.33
N LEU A 326 -8.21 0.14 3.72
CA LEU A 326 -8.30 -1.12 2.99
C LEU A 326 -9.74 -1.57 2.80
N ASP A 327 -10.08 -1.88 1.55
CA ASP A 327 -11.16 -2.81 1.27
C ASP A 327 -10.85 -4.17 1.91
N THR A 328 -11.84 -4.70 2.63
CA THR A 328 -11.76 -6.01 3.29
C THR A 328 -12.94 -6.90 2.92
N ASN A 329 -13.69 -6.56 1.86
CA ASN A 329 -14.87 -7.28 1.38
C ASN A 329 -14.57 -8.68 0.79
N TYR A 330 -13.30 -9.10 0.84
CA TYR A 330 -12.85 -10.49 0.66
C TYR A 330 -12.86 -11.32 1.96
N ALA A 331 -13.40 -10.76 3.06
CA ALA A 331 -13.64 -11.45 4.32
C ALA A 331 -14.43 -12.75 4.11
N ASP A 332 -14.10 -13.77 4.90
CA ASP A 332 -14.61 -15.12 4.68
C ASP A 332 -16.04 -15.30 5.17
N SER A 333 -16.43 -14.60 6.23
CA SER A 333 -17.84 -14.35 6.55
C SER A 333 -18.23 -12.94 6.11
N HIS A 334 -19.50 -12.79 5.70
CA HIS A 334 -20.18 -11.55 5.30
C HIS A 334 -19.61 -10.77 4.10
N GLY A 335 -18.32 -10.79 3.80
CA GLY A 335 -17.75 -10.12 2.63
C GLY A 335 -18.10 -10.82 1.32
N GLY A 336 -17.17 -11.62 0.78
CA GLY A 336 -17.26 -12.15 -0.58
C GLY A 336 -18.49 -13.03 -0.82
N ARG A 337 -19.04 -13.65 0.24
CA ARG A 337 -20.25 -14.47 0.21
C ARG A 337 -21.53 -13.66 0.00
N GLN A 338 -21.62 -12.44 0.53
CA GLN A 338 -22.81 -11.61 0.35
C GLN A 338 -22.74 -10.83 -0.96
N VAL A 339 -21.60 -10.19 -1.22
CA VAL A 339 -21.37 -9.33 -2.39
C VAL A 339 -21.38 -10.13 -3.69
N CYS A 340 -20.54 -11.15 -3.84
CA CYS A 340 -20.34 -11.83 -5.12
C CYS A 340 -21.33 -12.96 -5.40
N CYS A 341 -21.92 -13.58 -4.37
CA CYS A 341 -22.97 -14.58 -4.56
C CYS A 341 -24.39 -13.99 -4.53
N GLN A 342 -24.56 -12.69 -4.22
CA GLN A 342 -25.84 -11.97 -4.17
C GLN A 342 -26.94 -12.71 -3.38
N CYS A 343 -26.54 -13.46 -2.34
CA CYS A 343 -27.36 -14.55 -1.81
C CYS A 343 -28.71 -14.08 -1.25
N TYR A 344 -28.78 -12.87 -0.67
CA TYR A 344 -30.03 -12.32 -0.16
C TYR A 344 -31.00 -11.92 -1.28
N GLY A 345 -30.51 -11.46 -2.44
CA GLY A 345 -31.36 -11.23 -3.62
C GLY A 345 -31.96 -12.55 -4.13
N TYR A 346 -31.11 -13.58 -4.28
CA TYR A 346 -31.56 -14.92 -4.67
C TYR A 346 -32.53 -15.55 -3.64
N SER A 347 -32.28 -15.37 -2.35
CA SER A 347 -33.17 -15.80 -1.26
C SER A 347 -34.55 -15.13 -1.36
N GLN A 348 -34.60 -13.81 -1.51
CA GLN A 348 -35.86 -13.06 -1.66
C GLN A 348 -36.63 -13.45 -2.93
N LYS A 349 -35.95 -13.60 -4.07
CA LYS A 349 -36.58 -13.88 -5.37
C LYS A 349 -37.10 -15.31 -5.51
N TYR A 350 -36.39 -16.29 -4.96
CA TYR A 350 -36.68 -17.71 -5.15
C TYR A 350 -37.14 -18.45 -3.89
N GLY A 351 -37.27 -17.75 -2.76
CA GLY A 351 -37.79 -18.30 -1.49
C GLY A 351 -36.81 -19.21 -0.76
N TYR A 352 -35.50 -19.08 -1.01
CA TYR A 352 -34.48 -19.82 -0.26
C TYR A 352 -34.31 -19.26 1.16
N ASP A 353 -33.98 -20.13 2.10
CA ASP A 353 -33.76 -19.79 3.52
C ASP A 353 -32.54 -18.88 3.70
N SER A 354 -32.79 -17.60 4.01
CA SER A 354 -31.78 -16.55 4.15
C SER A 354 -30.79 -16.79 5.30
N SER A 355 -31.13 -17.63 6.29
CA SER A 355 -30.20 -17.99 7.37
C SER A 355 -28.97 -18.75 6.85
N LYS A 356 -29.10 -19.43 5.71
CA LYS A 356 -28.03 -20.23 5.06
C LYS A 356 -27.10 -19.41 4.15
N CYS A 357 -27.36 -18.11 3.95
CA CYS A 357 -26.48 -17.27 3.12
C CYS A 357 -25.08 -17.07 3.72
N ASN A 358 -24.88 -17.39 5.00
CA ASN A 358 -23.57 -17.41 5.62
C ASN A 358 -22.74 -18.66 5.25
N ASP A 359 -23.37 -19.74 4.76
CA ASP A 359 -22.75 -21.07 4.59
C ASP A 359 -22.33 -21.39 3.13
N VAL A 360 -22.42 -20.42 2.22
CA VAL A 360 -22.11 -20.60 0.79
C VAL A 360 -20.60 -20.50 0.52
N VAL A 361 -20.05 -21.47 -0.22
CA VAL A 361 -18.61 -21.50 -0.59
C VAL A 361 -18.43 -21.03 -2.03
N ALA A 362 -17.70 -19.93 -2.22
CA ALA A 362 -17.25 -19.45 -3.53
C ALA A 362 -15.83 -19.96 -3.85
N GLY A 363 -15.51 -20.11 -5.13
CA GLY A 363 -14.25 -20.71 -5.60
C GLY A 363 -13.66 -20.02 -6.83
N ASP A 364 -13.74 -18.68 -6.88
CA ASP A 364 -13.31 -17.87 -8.02
C ASP A 364 -12.39 -16.72 -7.58
N ALA A 365 -11.48 -16.29 -8.44
CA ALA A 365 -10.35 -15.42 -8.11
C ALA A 365 -10.69 -13.90 -8.15
N ALA A 366 -11.89 -13.53 -7.67
CA ALA A 366 -12.49 -12.21 -7.87
C ALA A 366 -12.57 -11.30 -6.62
N CYS A 367 -12.07 -11.73 -5.45
CA CYS A 367 -12.05 -10.90 -4.23
C CYS A 367 -10.65 -10.85 -3.59
N ALA A 368 -10.07 -9.64 -3.62
CA ALA A 368 -8.78 -9.18 -3.07
C ALA A 368 -7.69 -10.23 -2.81
N VAL A 369 -6.72 -10.25 -3.73
CA VAL A 369 -5.32 -10.56 -3.41
C VAL A 369 -4.52 -9.28 -3.12
N ASP A 370 -5.03 -8.11 -3.52
CA ASP A 370 -4.24 -6.88 -3.68
C ASP A 370 -4.06 -6.04 -2.39
N SER A 371 -5.15 -5.66 -1.71
CA SER A 371 -5.10 -4.75 -0.56
C SER A 371 -4.26 -5.25 0.63
N TYR A 372 -4.16 -6.58 0.84
CA TYR A 372 -3.25 -7.16 1.84
C TYR A 372 -1.77 -6.94 1.47
N MET A 373 -1.45 -7.12 0.19
CA MET A 373 -0.09 -7.01 -0.30
C MET A 373 0.33 -5.54 -0.34
N GLN A 374 -0.57 -4.60 -0.64
CA GLN A 374 -0.32 -3.15 -0.54
C GLN A 374 -0.13 -2.70 0.91
N ALA A 375 -0.97 -3.19 1.83
CA ALA A 375 -0.82 -2.95 3.26
C ALA A 375 0.54 -3.41 3.80
N ALA A 376 0.98 -4.61 3.43
CA ALA A 376 2.27 -5.17 3.83
C ALA A 376 3.46 -4.28 3.39
N ARG A 377 3.35 -3.64 2.22
CA ARG A 377 4.35 -2.69 1.71
C ARG A 377 4.43 -1.45 2.58
N ASP A 378 3.34 -0.71 2.67
CA ASP A 378 3.40 0.66 3.19
C ASP A 378 3.54 0.68 4.72
N MET A 379 3.04 -0.35 5.41
CA MET A 379 3.27 -0.51 6.85
C MET A 379 4.73 -0.82 7.16
N LYS A 380 5.43 -1.62 6.32
CA LYS A 380 6.89 -1.86 6.40
C LYS A 380 7.69 -0.60 6.04
N ALA A 381 7.22 0.20 5.09
CA ALA A 381 7.87 1.44 4.65
C ALA A 381 7.56 2.68 5.54
N SER A 382 6.56 2.60 6.41
CA SER A 382 6.07 3.72 7.20
C SER A 382 7.01 4.10 8.35
N THR A 383 7.49 5.33 8.30
CA THR A 383 8.25 5.99 9.36
C THR A 383 7.39 6.90 10.24
N ALA A 384 6.06 6.76 10.21
CA ALA A 384 5.17 7.56 11.05
C ALA A 384 5.31 7.18 12.53
N ASP A 385 5.07 8.15 13.42
CA ASP A 385 5.06 7.92 14.87
C ASP A 385 3.96 6.93 15.27
N PHE A 386 2.84 6.93 14.52
CA PHE A 386 1.74 5.97 14.67
C PHE A 386 1.30 5.42 13.33
N LYS A 387 1.04 4.11 13.31
CA LYS A 387 0.48 3.37 12.17
C LYS A 387 -0.93 2.90 12.52
N ILE A 388 -1.91 3.32 11.75
CA ILE A 388 -3.33 3.01 11.94
C ILE A 388 -3.82 2.19 10.76
N ILE A 389 -4.33 0.99 11.01
CA ILE A 389 -5.10 0.25 10.00
C ILE A 389 -6.57 0.68 10.10
N ASN A 390 -7.18 0.99 8.96
CA ASN A 390 -8.60 1.28 8.81
C ASN A 390 -9.22 0.27 7.84
N THR A 391 -10.12 -0.57 8.32
CA THR A 391 -10.88 -1.53 7.50
C THR A 391 -12.37 -1.47 7.81
N HIS A 392 -13.17 -2.20 7.05
CA HIS A 392 -14.53 -2.53 7.48
C HIS A 392 -14.54 -3.77 8.38
N TYR A 393 -13.80 -4.82 8.02
CA TYR A 393 -13.78 -6.09 8.75
C TYR A 393 -12.58 -6.26 9.70
N SER A 394 -12.85 -6.69 10.94
CA SER A 394 -11.85 -7.27 11.87
C SER A 394 -11.31 -8.62 11.37
N PRO A 395 -9.98 -8.91 11.51
CA PRO A 395 -9.41 -10.22 11.22
C PRO A 395 -9.93 -11.36 12.10
N HIS A 396 -10.09 -11.17 13.43
CA HIS A 396 -10.55 -12.25 14.33
C HIS A 396 -11.99 -12.67 14.09
N PHE A 397 -12.87 -11.70 13.81
CA PHE A 397 -14.30 -11.95 13.75
C PHE A 397 -14.78 -12.41 12.37
N HIS A 398 -14.05 -12.08 11.29
CA HIS A 398 -14.57 -12.23 9.92
C HIS A 398 -13.63 -12.94 8.93
N MET A 399 -12.44 -13.34 9.36
CA MET A 399 -11.47 -14.03 8.50
C MET A 399 -11.10 -15.41 9.04
N THR A 400 -10.83 -16.32 8.12
CA THR A 400 -10.30 -17.66 8.41
C THR A 400 -8.97 -17.57 9.17
N PRO A 401 -8.61 -18.60 9.99
CA PRO A 401 -7.40 -18.57 10.80
C PRO A 401 -6.14 -18.19 10.03
N ASP A 402 -5.96 -18.65 8.79
CA ASP A 402 -4.77 -18.34 8.00
C ASP A 402 -4.72 -16.87 7.55
N LYS A 403 -5.85 -16.27 7.14
CA LYS A 403 -5.97 -14.84 6.83
C LYS A 403 -5.83 -13.98 8.10
N MET A 404 -6.41 -14.43 9.21
CA MET A 404 -6.28 -13.79 10.53
C MET A 404 -4.80 -13.76 10.99
N LYS A 405 -4.11 -14.90 10.98
CA LYS A 405 -2.69 -15.02 11.37
C LYS A 405 -1.77 -14.18 10.49
N LYS A 406 -2.07 -14.05 9.20
CA LYS A 406 -1.36 -13.15 8.26
C LYS A 406 -1.49 -11.68 8.68
N TRP A 407 -2.71 -11.21 8.92
CA TRP A 407 -2.92 -9.84 9.43
C TRP A 407 -2.26 -9.60 10.79
N TYR A 408 -2.33 -10.57 11.70
CA TYR A 408 -1.64 -10.51 12.98
C TYR A 408 -0.13 -10.40 12.82
N LYS A 409 0.47 -11.27 12.01
CA LYS A 409 1.91 -11.22 11.72
C LYS A 409 2.30 -9.87 11.12
N LEU A 410 1.50 -9.33 10.19
CA LEU A 410 1.74 -7.99 9.65
C LEU A 410 1.65 -6.89 10.72
N THR A 411 0.63 -6.90 11.59
CA THR A 411 0.51 -5.90 12.68
C THR A 411 1.66 -5.97 13.68
N LYS A 412 2.12 -7.19 13.98
CA LYS A 412 3.26 -7.49 14.85
C LYS A 412 4.57 -7.00 14.24
N ASP A 413 4.86 -7.43 13.02
CA ASP A 413 6.14 -7.20 12.35
C ASP A 413 6.34 -5.72 11.95
N THR A 414 5.26 -4.96 11.75
CA THR A 414 5.32 -3.52 11.40
C THR A 414 5.05 -2.56 12.57
N ASN A 415 4.79 -3.10 13.77
CA ASN A 415 4.40 -2.35 14.96
C ASN A 415 3.23 -1.39 14.67
N VAL A 416 2.10 -1.95 14.27
CA VAL A 416 0.83 -1.23 14.12
C VAL A 416 0.38 -0.76 15.50
N ALA A 417 0.08 0.53 15.61
CA ALA A 417 -0.42 1.13 16.84
C ALA A 417 -1.83 0.60 17.11
N VAL A 418 -2.75 0.87 16.19
CA VAL A 418 -4.16 0.46 16.29
C VAL A 418 -4.74 0.02 14.95
N TRP A 419 -5.55 -1.02 14.98
CA TRP A 419 -6.49 -1.41 13.92
C TRP A 419 -7.88 -0.89 14.30
N PHE A 420 -8.56 -0.19 13.39
CA PHE A 420 -9.98 0.12 13.51
C PHE A 420 -10.81 -0.64 12.47
N ASN A 421 -12.00 -1.10 12.87
CA ASN A 421 -12.97 -1.73 11.99
C ASN A 421 -14.41 -1.36 12.35
N GLY A 422 -15.32 -1.56 11.39
CA GLY A 422 -16.76 -1.47 11.55
C GLY A 422 -17.42 -2.86 11.58
N HIS A 423 -18.53 -3.00 10.84
CA HIS A 423 -19.28 -4.22 10.49
C HIS A 423 -20.05 -4.91 11.63
N THR A 424 -19.44 -5.08 12.80
CA THR A 424 -20.06 -5.81 13.92
C THR A 424 -21.07 -4.94 14.70
N HIS A 425 -21.31 -3.70 14.24
CA HIS A 425 -22.24 -2.72 14.78
C HIS A 425 -22.07 -2.41 16.28
N GLY A 426 -20.88 -2.62 16.83
CA GLY A 426 -20.57 -2.47 18.25
C GLY A 426 -19.32 -1.64 18.50
N PHE A 427 -18.87 -1.64 19.75
CA PHE A 427 -17.54 -1.13 20.12
C PHE A 427 -16.86 -2.11 21.07
N ASN A 428 -15.59 -2.40 20.78
CA ASN A 428 -14.69 -3.12 21.67
C ASN A 428 -13.28 -2.52 21.59
N HIS A 429 -12.41 -3.06 22.42
CA HIS A 429 -10.99 -2.81 22.38
C HIS A 429 -10.26 -4.07 22.85
N ASP A 430 -9.71 -4.83 21.90
CA ASP A 430 -8.81 -5.94 22.15
C ASP A 430 -7.35 -5.48 22.05
N ILE A 431 -6.44 -6.20 22.72
CA ILE A 431 -4.99 -6.01 22.59
C ILE A 431 -4.33 -7.35 22.29
N ALA A 432 -3.51 -7.39 21.25
CA ALA A 432 -2.67 -8.53 20.95
C ALA A 432 -1.40 -8.56 21.82
N ASN A 433 -0.83 -9.75 22.02
CA ASN A 433 0.31 -9.98 22.92
C ASN A 433 1.58 -9.20 22.56
N TRP A 434 1.71 -8.74 21.31
CA TRP A 434 2.79 -7.86 20.84
C TRP A 434 2.51 -6.35 20.98
N GLY A 435 1.31 -5.96 21.43
CA GLY A 435 0.97 -4.57 21.74
C GLY A 435 0.25 -3.78 20.65
N THR A 436 -0.21 -4.41 19.56
CA THR A 436 -1.22 -3.77 18.68
C THR A 436 -2.59 -3.80 19.34
N HIS A 437 -3.28 -2.66 19.30
CA HIS A 437 -4.65 -2.51 19.76
C HIS A 437 -5.60 -2.78 18.57
N PHE A 438 -6.70 -3.48 18.78
CA PHE A 438 -7.77 -3.66 17.80
C PHE A 438 -9.04 -3.04 18.38
N ILE A 439 -9.67 -2.11 17.67
CA ILE A 439 -10.79 -1.31 18.15
C ILE A 439 -11.92 -1.35 17.14
N GLU A 440 -12.93 -2.16 17.43
CA GLU A 440 -14.21 -2.09 16.75
C GLU A 440 -14.94 -0.78 17.10
N ASN A 441 -15.51 -0.15 16.09
CA ASN A 441 -16.01 1.22 16.14
C ASN A 441 -17.22 1.41 15.21
N GLY A 442 -18.11 0.41 15.18
CA GLY A 442 -19.23 0.32 14.24
C GLY A 442 -20.53 0.97 14.71
N GLY A 443 -20.45 2.07 15.46
CA GLY A 443 -21.62 2.73 16.05
C GLY A 443 -21.83 4.17 15.64
N GLY A 444 -21.54 4.50 14.38
CA GLY A 444 -21.66 5.84 13.81
C GLY A 444 -23.10 6.35 13.61
N GLY A 445 -24.11 5.55 13.91
CA GLY A 445 -25.53 5.92 13.78
C GLY A 445 -26.15 5.61 12.40
N GLY A 446 -25.44 4.91 11.53
CA GLY A 446 -25.97 4.47 10.26
C GLY A 446 -27.03 3.36 10.37
N ILE A 447 -26.76 2.44 11.29
CA ILE A 447 -27.54 1.25 11.61
C ILE A 447 -27.82 1.19 13.12
N VAL A 448 -28.46 0.11 13.60
CA VAL A 448 -28.73 -0.10 15.03
C VAL A 448 -27.56 -0.83 15.70
N THR A 449 -27.01 -0.21 16.74
CA THR A 449 -25.83 -0.70 17.48
C THR A 449 -26.13 -1.80 18.49
N GLU A 450 -25.16 -2.65 18.76
CA GLU A 450 -25.25 -3.78 19.69
C GLU A 450 -24.04 -3.87 20.65
N THR A 451 -24.10 -4.79 21.62
CA THR A 451 -22.93 -5.12 22.45
C THR A 451 -22.02 -6.03 21.66
N SER A 452 -20.77 -5.61 21.45
CA SER A 452 -19.76 -6.45 20.80
C SER A 452 -19.47 -7.72 21.62
N THR A 453 -19.11 -8.80 20.95
CA THR A 453 -18.79 -10.08 21.62
C THR A 453 -17.40 -10.09 22.26
N GLY A 454 -16.45 -9.34 21.70
CA GLY A 454 -15.03 -9.34 22.09
C GLY A 454 -14.30 -10.63 21.72
N ALA A 455 -12.97 -10.56 21.62
CA ALA A 455 -12.14 -11.71 21.28
C ALA A 455 -11.11 -12.09 22.36
N GLN A 456 -10.98 -13.39 22.58
CA GLN A 456 -9.97 -14.02 23.44
C GLN A 456 -9.42 -15.22 22.68
N ASN A 457 -8.12 -15.21 22.40
CA ASN A 457 -7.40 -16.36 21.85
C ASN A 457 -5.95 -16.33 22.34
N GLU A 458 -5.15 -17.29 21.89
CA GLU A 458 -3.74 -17.39 22.29
C GLU A 458 -2.88 -16.19 21.88
N PHE A 459 -3.30 -15.41 20.87
CA PHE A 459 -2.60 -14.22 20.37
C PHE A 459 -3.08 -12.89 20.96
N LEU A 460 -4.32 -12.78 21.46
CA LEU A 460 -4.94 -11.52 21.88
C LEU A 460 -6.07 -11.65 22.91
N LYS A 461 -6.35 -10.54 23.60
CA LYS A 461 -7.37 -10.43 24.65
C LYS A 461 -8.14 -9.10 24.64
N SER A 462 -9.46 -9.14 24.75
CA SER A 462 -10.30 -7.97 25.08
C SER A 462 -9.84 -7.27 26.35
N GLN A 463 -9.77 -5.93 26.29
CA GLN A 463 -9.59 -5.03 27.43
C GLN A 463 -10.89 -4.28 27.77
N TRP A 464 -11.72 -3.96 26.76
CA TRP A 464 -13.01 -3.29 26.96
C TRP A 464 -14.03 -3.69 25.89
N ILE A 465 -15.31 -3.64 26.25
CA ILE A 465 -16.48 -3.80 25.40
C ILE A 465 -17.51 -2.75 25.84
N ALA A 466 -18.13 -2.04 24.90
CA ALA A 466 -19.20 -1.11 25.22
C ALA A 466 -20.52 -1.87 25.42
N ALA A 467 -21.07 -1.81 26.64
CA ALA A 467 -22.27 -2.56 27.01
C ALA A 467 -23.57 -1.91 26.51
N GLY A 468 -24.56 -2.74 26.18
CA GLY A 468 -25.89 -2.34 25.74
C GLY A 468 -25.97 -2.10 24.23
N ASN A 469 -26.42 -0.92 23.84
CA ASN A 469 -26.54 -0.50 22.43
C ASN A 469 -25.92 0.91 22.30
N PRO A 470 -24.60 1.04 22.45
CA PRO A 470 -23.96 2.35 22.52
C PRO A 470 -23.80 2.94 21.12
N TYR A 471 -24.01 4.24 20.99
CA TYR A 471 -23.71 5.03 19.77
C TYR A 471 -22.57 6.00 20.07
N GLY A 472 -21.78 6.34 19.06
CA GLY A 472 -20.65 7.25 19.24
C GLY A 472 -19.57 7.13 18.17
N PHE A 473 -18.36 7.49 18.55
CA PHE A 473 -17.15 7.41 17.73
C PHE A 473 -15.92 7.37 18.64
N MET A 474 -14.74 7.23 18.05
CA MET A 474 -13.47 7.35 18.74
C MET A 474 -12.85 8.73 18.48
N GLU A 475 -12.49 9.44 19.54
CA GLU A 475 -11.59 10.59 19.51
C GLU A 475 -10.16 10.09 19.63
N LEU A 476 -9.29 10.51 18.71
CA LEU A 476 -7.87 10.19 18.73
C LEU A 476 -7.09 11.46 19.05
N SER A 477 -6.25 11.41 20.07
CA SER A 477 -5.30 12.47 20.41
C SER A 477 -3.89 11.91 20.40
N PHE A 478 -2.94 12.63 19.80
CA PHE A 478 -1.58 12.16 19.59
C PHE A 478 -0.57 13.17 20.16
N SER A 479 0.48 12.66 20.80
CA SER A 479 1.73 13.40 21.06
C SER A 479 2.91 12.66 20.44
N LYS A 480 4.15 13.13 20.64
CA LYS A 480 5.34 12.42 20.17
C LYS A 480 5.68 11.17 21.01
N ASP A 481 5.04 11.01 22.17
CA ASP A 481 5.27 9.91 23.13
C ASP A 481 4.06 8.97 23.30
N TRP A 482 2.85 9.33 22.84
CA TRP A 482 1.63 8.54 23.07
C TRP A 482 0.51 8.78 22.04
N LEU A 483 -0.33 7.76 21.86
CA LEU A 483 -1.68 7.84 21.28
C LEU A 483 -2.70 7.59 22.39
N LYS A 484 -3.65 8.51 22.56
CA LYS A 484 -4.86 8.36 23.36
C LYS A 484 -6.03 8.09 22.42
N VAL A 485 -6.68 6.93 22.55
CA VAL A 485 -7.98 6.66 21.92
C VAL A 485 -9.05 6.72 23.00
N GLN A 486 -10.06 7.56 22.76
CA GLN A 486 -11.09 7.93 23.72
C GLN A 486 -12.46 7.70 23.08
N PHE A 487 -13.25 6.78 23.63
CA PHE A 487 -14.64 6.60 23.21
C PHE A 487 -15.46 7.84 23.59
N ALA A 488 -16.18 8.40 22.63
CA ALA A 488 -17.04 9.57 22.77
C ALA A 488 -18.49 9.21 22.42
N THR A 489 -19.42 9.63 23.28
CA THR A 489 -20.85 9.28 23.23
C THR A 489 -21.70 10.40 23.85
N PHE A 490 -23.01 10.17 24.00
CA PHE A 490 -23.95 11.15 24.55
C PHE A 490 -23.74 11.34 26.07
N ASP A 491 -23.81 12.59 26.53
CA ASP A 491 -23.98 12.89 27.95
C ASP A 491 -25.43 12.73 28.45
N THR A 492 -25.64 12.93 29.74
CA THR A 492 -26.94 12.79 30.40
C THR A 492 -27.87 13.99 30.22
N ALA A 493 -27.47 15.03 29.50
CA ALA A 493 -28.32 16.17 29.16
C ALA A 493 -29.13 15.96 27.87
N TRP A 494 -28.71 15.00 27.03
CA TRP A 494 -29.44 14.61 25.81
C TRP A 494 -30.85 14.08 26.10
N GLN A 495 -31.85 14.63 25.41
CA GLN A 495 -33.23 14.12 25.40
C GLN A 495 -33.69 13.98 23.95
N PHE A 496 -33.81 12.75 23.47
CA PHE A 496 -34.03 12.47 22.04
C PHE A 496 -35.51 12.57 21.64
N GLY A 497 -35.80 13.32 20.57
CA GLY A 497 -37.14 13.77 20.19
C GLY A 497 -38.10 12.72 19.62
N GLY A 498 -37.66 11.47 19.42
CA GLY A 498 -38.49 10.46 18.74
C GLY A 498 -38.31 10.49 17.23
N VAL A 499 -39.42 10.43 16.50
CA VAL A 499 -39.43 10.69 15.05
C VAL A 499 -39.35 12.19 14.75
N ASN A 500 -39.72 13.06 15.68
CA ASN A 500 -39.56 14.50 15.53
C ASN A 500 -38.15 14.93 15.97
N TYR A 501 -37.27 15.17 15.02
CA TYR A 501 -35.90 15.61 15.32
C TYR A 501 -35.87 16.93 16.10
N ALA A 502 -36.83 17.83 15.84
CA ALA A 502 -36.89 19.16 16.47
C ALA A 502 -37.27 19.14 17.97
N ASP A 503 -37.85 18.06 18.48
CA ASP A 503 -38.12 17.87 19.92
C ASP A 503 -36.85 17.44 20.70
N THR A 504 -35.70 17.33 20.03
CA THR A 504 -34.44 16.89 20.66
C THR A 504 -33.78 18.01 21.44
N VAL A 505 -33.61 17.81 22.75
CA VAL A 505 -32.68 18.61 23.56
C VAL A 505 -31.29 18.04 23.35
N GLN A 506 -30.42 18.80 22.66
CA GLN A 506 -29.02 18.44 22.48
C GLN A 506 -28.26 18.63 23.80
N GLY A 507 -27.60 17.56 24.27
CA GLY A 507 -26.60 17.61 25.33
C GLY A 507 -25.19 17.80 24.77
N GLY A 508 -24.19 17.54 25.61
CA GLY A 508 -22.76 17.56 25.25
C GLY A 508 -22.17 16.18 24.89
N VAL A 509 -20.85 16.17 24.72
CA VAL A 509 -20.03 14.96 24.53
C VAL A 509 -19.63 14.38 25.88
N ASN A 510 -19.89 13.09 26.07
CA ASN A 510 -19.41 12.28 27.18
C ASN A 510 -18.24 11.41 26.73
N ARG A 511 -17.20 11.31 27.58
CA ARG A 511 -15.95 10.60 27.28
C ARG A 511 -15.83 9.38 28.18
N GLY A 512 -16.00 8.21 27.58
CA GLY A 512 -16.05 6.91 28.23
C GLY A 512 -14.68 6.22 28.31
N HIS A 513 -14.59 4.99 27.80
CA HIS A 513 -13.34 4.22 27.76
C HIS A 513 -12.21 4.99 27.10
N CYS A 514 -11.05 4.98 27.75
CA CYS A 514 -9.83 5.63 27.30
C CYS A 514 -8.69 4.60 27.35
N CYS A 515 -7.99 4.39 26.24
CA CYS A 515 -6.74 3.65 26.22
C CYS A 515 -5.57 4.53 25.78
N LEU A 516 -4.42 4.28 26.39
CA LEU A 516 -3.20 5.04 26.23
C LEU A 516 -2.11 4.09 25.73
N GLN A 517 -1.67 4.29 24.50
CA GLN A 517 -0.58 3.54 23.90
C GLN A 517 0.69 4.40 23.91
N SER A 518 1.61 4.07 24.83
CA SER A 518 2.94 4.68 24.88
C SER A 518 3.77 4.26 23.66
N VAL A 519 4.55 5.16 23.09
CA VAL A 519 5.52 4.86 22.01
C VAL A 519 6.66 4.00 22.57
N ALA A 520 6.46 2.68 22.52
CA ALA A 520 7.43 1.67 22.93
C ALA A 520 8.59 1.61 21.91
N LYS A 521 9.59 2.46 22.06
CA LYS A 521 10.85 2.30 21.33
C LYS A 521 11.59 1.06 21.85
N MET A 522 11.48 -0.05 21.13
CA MET A 522 12.44 -1.15 21.28
C MET A 522 13.86 -0.61 21.09
N SER A 523 14.77 -1.00 21.98
CA SER A 523 16.19 -0.68 21.85
C SER A 523 16.79 -1.51 20.72
N SER A 524 17.29 -0.85 19.67
CA SER A 524 17.97 -1.53 18.56
C SER A 524 19.32 -2.12 19.02
N SER A 525 19.34 -3.42 19.28
CA SER A 525 20.55 -4.25 19.28
C SER A 525 20.28 -5.43 18.34
N ALA A 526 21.05 -5.53 17.27
CA ALA A 526 20.73 -6.39 16.14
C ALA A 526 21.51 -7.74 16.22
N PRO A 527 21.51 -8.62 15.19
CA PRO A 527 20.86 -9.93 15.32
C PRO A 527 21.76 -11.14 14.98
N VAL A 528 21.41 -12.33 15.52
CA VAL A 528 21.99 -13.62 15.09
C VAL A 528 20.95 -14.75 15.20
N ASP A 529 20.54 -15.27 14.03
CA ASP A 529 19.94 -16.60 13.67
C ASP A 529 20.85 -17.77 14.19
N PRO A 530 20.62 -19.11 14.01
CA PRO A 530 19.89 -19.71 12.91
C PRO A 530 19.07 -21.00 13.13
N ALA A 531 18.39 -21.39 12.05
CA ALA A 531 18.11 -22.78 11.69
C ALA A 531 17.34 -23.63 12.73
N SER A 532 16.28 -23.07 13.29
CA SER A 532 15.13 -23.85 13.78
C SER A 532 13.82 -23.23 13.31
N VAL A 533 13.08 -23.95 12.45
CA VAL A 533 11.82 -23.52 11.77
C VAL A 533 12.13 -22.45 10.69
N GLN A 534 12.19 -22.78 9.39
CA GLN A 534 11.10 -23.08 8.43
C GLN A 534 10.19 -21.87 8.15
N VAL A 535 10.15 -21.39 6.90
CA VAL A 535 9.24 -20.31 6.47
C VAL A 535 8.90 -20.44 4.97
N PRO A 536 7.66 -20.16 4.56
CA PRO A 536 7.27 -19.84 3.20
C PRO A 536 6.84 -18.36 2.98
N VAL A 537 7.27 -17.77 1.84
CA VAL A 537 6.51 -16.98 0.83
C VAL A 537 6.01 -15.52 1.13
N SER A 538 6.08 -14.67 0.08
CA SER A 538 5.53 -13.29 -0.18
C SER A 538 6.24 -12.09 0.46
N SER A 539 6.60 -10.99 -0.24
CA SER A 539 6.04 -10.19 -1.39
C SER A 539 4.91 -9.22 -1.00
N GLU A 540 4.75 -7.99 -1.55
CA GLU A 540 5.48 -7.16 -2.55
C GLU A 540 6.23 -5.95 -1.88
N GLY A 541 6.75 -4.83 -2.44
CA GLY A 541 6.93 -4.25 -3.81
C GLY A 541 6.48 -2.79 -4.05
N ALA A 542 7.26 -1.77 -3.66
CA ALA A 542 7.25 -0.34 -4.12
C ALA A 542 6.35 0.78 -3.48
N SER A 543 7.05 1.80 -2.92
CA SER A 543 7.16 3.24 -3.31
C SER A 543 5.97 4.13 -3.77
N LEU A 544 6.09 5.44 -3.51
CA LEU A 544 5.12 6.51 -3.84
C LEU A 544 5.74 7.68 -4.65
N LEU A 545 5.20 7.98 -5.84
CA LEU A 545 5.24 9.32 -6.44
C LEU A 545 4.03 10.14 -5.89
N HIS A 546 4.20 10.99 -4.88
CA HIS A 546 4.61 12.42 -4.98
C HIS A 546 3.43 13.34 -5.42
N GLY A 547 2.80 14.22 -4.62
CA GLY A 547 3.06 14.77 -3.27
C GLY A 547 2.27 16.09 -3.02
N GLY A 548 2.65 16.93 -2.04
CA GLY A 548 2.10 18.30 -1.89
C GLY A 548 2.73 19.18 -0.78
N ALA A 549 2.58 20.51 -0.89
CA ALA A 549 2.94 21.59 0.07
C ALA A 549 2.53 22.97 -0.53
N ALA A 550 2.40 24.12 0.14
CA ALA A 550 2.17 24.55 1.55
C ALA A 550 1.52 25.99 1.50
N PRO A 551 1.12 26.71 2.59
CA PRO A 551 1.99 27.17 3.70
C PRO A 551 1.33 27.28 5.10
N ALA A 552 2.12 27.76 6.09
CA ALA A 552 1.69 28.19 7.44
C ALA A 552 1.37 29.72 7.46
N ALA A 553 1.30 30.54 8.54
CA ALA A 553 1.65 30.48 9.97
C ALA A 553 0.89 31.65 10.72
N THR A 554 1.08 32.07 12.00
CA THR A 554 2.05 31.79 13.09
C THR A 554 1.50 32.24 14.47
N ALA A 555 1.97 31.63 15.56
CA ALA A 555 2.31 32.25 16.87
C ALA A 555 1.23 32.82 17.84
N ALA A 556 1.63 32.95 19.12
CA ALA A 556 0.95 33.70 20.19
C ALA A 556 1.97 34.23 21.23
N LYS A 557 1.76 35.44 21.79
CA LYS A 557 2.40 35.93 23.05
C LYS A 557 1.89 37.31 23.54
N ASN A 558 2.06 37.56 24.84
CA ASN A 558 2.17 38.86 25.57
C ASN A 558 0.93 39.60 26.18
N THR A 559 0.61 39.24 27.44
CA THR A 559 0.63 40.06 28.69
C THR A 559 -0.12 41.41 28.88
N LYS A 560 -0.75 41.55 30.08
CA LYS A 560 -1.35 42.75 30.77
C LYS A 560 -2.78 43.11 30.31
N PHE A 561 -3.74 43.49 31.16
CA PHE A 561 -3.69 44.44 32.31
C PHE A 561 -4.60 44.06 33.53
N ILE A 562 -4.87 45.03 34.43
CA ILE A 562 -5.45 44.89 35.79
C ILE A 562 -6.78 45.68 35.92
N ALA A 563 -7.81 45.13 36.62
CA ALA A 563 -8.72 45.90 37.50
C ALA A 563 -9.75 45.02 38.28
N LEU A 564 -9.87 45.27 39.60
CA LEU A 564 -11.07 45.33 40.48
C LEU A 564 -12.25 44.31 40.29
N GLY A 565 -12.77 43.62 41.33
CA GLY A 565 -12.34 43.48 42.73
C GLY A 565 -13.50 43.15 43.73
N VAL A 566 -13.14 42.67 44.94
CA VAL A 566 -13.95 42.66 46.20
C VAL A 566 -15.24 41.78 46.18
N ALA A 567 -15.42 40.71 46.97
CA ALA A 567 -14.64 40.07 48.06
C ALA A 567 -15.02 38.54 48.14
N ALA A 568 -15.06 37.74 49.23
CA ALA A 568 -14.96 37.93 50.70
C ALA A 568 -14.63 36.61 51.47
N VAL A 569 -14.45 36.77 52.80
CA VAL A 569 -14.74 35.85 53.96
C VAL A 569 -14.90 34.32 53.71
N ALA A 570 -14.23 33.41 54.44
CA ALA A 570 -13.09 33.50 55.38
C ALA A 570 -12.55 32.09 55.77
N ALA A 571 -11.25 32.00 56.12
CA ALA A 571 -10.57 31.13 57.13
C ALA A 571 -10.80 29.57 57.09
N VAL A 572 -9.87 28.63 57.38
CA VAL A 572 -8.50 28.50 57.97
C VAL A 572 -7.82 27.31 57.22
N GLY A 573 -6.50 27.06 57.12
CA GLY A 573 -5.25 27.69 57.59
C GLY A 573 -4.20 26.62 57.98
N THR A 574 -2.90 26.97 58.07
CA THR A 574 -1.70 26.08 58.26
C THR A 574 -1.48 25.02 57.14
N GLY A 575 -0.25 24.62 56.73
CA GLY A 575 1.11 24.78 57.29
C GLY A 575 1.62 23.44 57.87
N ILE A 576 2.87 22.95 57.72
CA ILE A 576 4.16 23.53 57.25
C ILE A 576 5.08 22.42 56.66
N TYR A 577 5.69 22.70 55.50
CA TYR A 577 7.12 22.49 55.12
C TYR A 577 7.98 21.28 55.64
N PHE A 578 8.47 20.47 54.68
CA PHE A 578 9.90 20.19 54.35
C PHE A 578 10.76 19.03 54.96
N LEU A 579 11.58 18.44 54.06
CA LEU A 579 12.93 17.79 54.18
C LEU A 579 13.13 16.29 54.50
N VAL A 580 13.54 15.57 53.43
CA VAL A 580 14.77 14.72 53.28
C VAL A 580 14.91 13.34 53.95
N SER A 581 15.21 12.38 53.06
CA SER A 581 15.78 11.02 53.15
C SER A 581 16.88 10.79 54.22
N PRO A 582 17.15 9.53 54.69
CA PRO A 582 17.86 8.56 53.82
C PRO A 582 17.61 7.04 54.03
N SER A 583 17.99 6.27 53.00
CA SER A 583 18.66 4.94 53.01
C SER A 583 18.16 3.72 53.81
N ALA A 584 17.86 2.67 53.04
CA ALA A 584 18.40 1.30 53.14
C ALA A 584 17.75 0.20 54.04
N ASN A 585 17.49 -0.94 53.36
CA ASN A 585 17.70 -2.34 53.76
C ASN A 585 16.65 -3.19 54.52
N LEU A 586 16.28 -4.29 53.80
CA LEU A 586 16.20 -5.70 54.21
C LEU A 586 14.91 -6.35 54.77
N ASN A 587 14.69 -7.57 54.24
CA ASN A 587 13.84 -8.68 54.71
C ASN A 587 12.31 -8.46 54.57
N VAL A 588 11.45 -9.49 54.52
CA VAL A 588 11.60 -10.94 54.83
C VAL A 588 11.02 -11.82 53.71
N ALA A 589 11.56 -13.02 53.51
CA ALA A 589 10.91 -14.12 52.79
C ALA A 589 10.59 -15.29 53.76
N PRO A 590 9.42 -15.96 53.67
CA PRO A 590 9.14 -17.18 54.43
C PRO A 590 9.86 -18.40 53.82
N ALA A 591 10.12 -19.43 54.64
CA ALA A 591 10.81 -20.65 54.23
C ALA A 591 10.00 -21.93 54.52
N ASN A 592 10.37 -23.03 53.84
CA ASN A 592 10.54 -24.40 54.36
C ASN A 592 11.31 -25.18 53.25
N VAL A 593 12.44 -25.90 53.45
CA VAL A 593 12.77 -26.98 54.42
C VAL A 593 12.03 -28.28 54.02
N GLU A 594 12.67 -29.44 53.76
CA GLU A 594 14.08 -29.94 53.89
C GLU A 594 14.35 -31.04 52.82
N GLY A 595 15.57 -31.49 52.45
CA GLY A 595 16.95 -31.04 52.71
C GLY A 595 17.98 -32.21 52.64
N GLY A 596 19.25 -31.91 52.33
CA GLY A 596 20.40 -32.85 52.38
C GLY A 596 20.74 -33.62 51.08
N ASP A 597 22.00 -34.00 50.80
CA ASP A 597 23.27 -33.72 51.50
C ASP A 597 24.53 -33.84 50.58
N ASN A 598 25.69 -33.37 51.08
CA ASN A 598 27.12 -33.41 50.68
C ASN A 598 27.65 -34.46 49.64
N THR A 599 28.84 -34.36 49.00
CA THR A 599 30.16 -33.81 49.46
C THR A 599 31.22 -33.54 48.33
N THR A 600 32.03 -32.48 48.49
CA THR A 600 33.43 -32.15 48.05
C THR A 600 34.26 -32.85 46.91
N SER A 601 35.02 -32.01 46.17
CA SER A 601 36.42 -32.18 45.64
C SER A 601 36.74 -33.28 44.59
N THR A 602 37.78 -33.20 43.73
CA THR A 602 39.12 -32.53 43.84
C THR A 602 39.73 -32.14 42.46
N THR A 603 40.88 -31.46 42.44
CA THR A 603 41.66 -30.92 41.28
C THR A 603 42.49 -31.94 40.48
N LEU A 604 42.84 -31.65 39.21
CA LEU A 604 44.24 -31.59 38.68
C LEU A 604 44.36 -31.14 37.19
N LEU A 605 45.60 -30.79 36.77
CA LEU A 605 46.06 -30.39 35.42
C LEU A 605 47.39 -31.14 35.11
N PRO A 606 48.13 -30.87 34.01
CA PRO A 606 47.86 -31.15 32.59
C PRO A 606 49.02 -31.96 31.93
N LEU A 607 48.97 -32.30 30.63
CA LEU A 607 50.16 -32.68 29.83
C LEU A 607 49.92 -32.66 28.29
N THR A 608 50.99 -32.80 27.48
CA THR A 608 51.05 -32.38 26.05
C THR A 608 51.87 -33.32 25.15
N ALA A 609 51.75 -33.15 23.81
CA ALA A 609 52.68 -33.57 22.73
C ALA A 609 52.64 -35.07 22.28
N VAL A 610 53.07 -35.54 21.08
CA VAL A 610 53.41 -34.97 19.74
C VAL A 610 53.53 -36.11 18.69
N ALA A 611 53.07 -35.92 17.43
CA ALA A 611 53.42 -36.58 16.13
C ALA A 611 53.60 -38.14 16.03
N THR A 612 53.76 -38.85 14.88
CA THR A 612 53.83 -38.56 13.42
C THR A 612 53.34 -39.78 12.58
N SER A 613 53.12 -39.57 11.27
CA SER A 613 52.73 -40.51 10.17
C SER A 613 53.33 -41.93 10.04
N VAL A 614 52.59 -42.85 9.37
CA VAL A 614 53.02 -43.70 8.21
C VAL A 614 51.82 -44.45 7.56
N ILE A 615 51.96 -44.90 6.31
CA ILE A 615 50.94 -45.51 5.41
C ILE A 615 51.49 -46.86 4.84
N PRO A 616 50.71 -47.97 4.76
CA PRO A 616 50.12 -48.38 3.46
C PRO A 616 48.73 -49.06 3.50
N ALA A 617 48.05 -48.98 2.36
CA ALA A 617 46.67 -49.36 2.08
C ALA A 617 46.31 -50.85 2.09
N THR A 618 45.03 -51.14 2.35
CA THR A 618 44.27 -52.12 1.55
C THR A 618 42.78 -51.71 1.43
N THR A 619 42.10 -52.25 0.42
CA THR A 619 40.79 -51.80 -0.07
C THR A 619 39.57 -52.31 0.71
N THR A 620 38.65 -51.41 1.03
CA THR A 620 37.19 -51.68 0.96
C THR A 620 36.43 -50.40 0.64
N ALA A 621 35.40 -50.49 -0.19
CA ALA A 621 34.61 -49.33 -0.59
C ALA A 621 33.45 -49.09 0.39
N THR A 622 33.57 -48.03 1.19
CA THR A 622 32.44 -47.37 1.85
C THR A 622 32.46 -45.90 1.46
N THR A 623 31.34 -45.39 0.97
CA THR A 623 31.17 -43.97 0.63
C THR A 623 31.43 -43.15 1.90
N PRO A 624 32.40 -42.22 1.91
CA PRO A 624 32.54 -41.32 3.03
C PRO A 624 31.34 -40.37 3.02
N THR A 625 30.39 -40.60 3.93
CA THR A 625 29.43 -39.57 4.32
C THR A 625 30.25 -38.43 4.91
N VAL A 626 30.56 -37.42 4.08
CA VAL A 626 31.20 -36.19 4.53
C VAL A 626 30.15 -35.44 5.35
N VAL A 627 30.10 -35.78 6.64
CA VAL A 627 29.52 -34.92 7.67
C VAL A 627 30.39 -33.68 7.68
N ALA A 628 30.00 -32.69 6.87
CA ALA A 628 30.68 -31.41 6.80
C ALA A 628 30.56 -30.76 8.18
N THR A 629 31.67 -30.75 8.92
CA THR A 629 31.70 -30.26 10.30
C THR A 629 31.34 -28.79 10.30
N THR A 630 30.17 -28.44 10.84
CA THR A 630 29.59 -27.08 10.79
C THR A 630 30.24 -26.13 11.79
N THR A 631 31.56 -26.00 11.72
CA THR A 631 32.31 -24.92 12.37
C THR A 631 32.29 -23.70 11.45
N GLY A 632 31.52 -22.67 11.83
CA GLY A 632 31.56 -21.36 11.15
C GLY A 632 32.95 -20.69 11.27
N PRO A 633 33.17 -19.55 10.59
CA PRO A 633 34.50 -18.97 10.50
C PRO A 633 35.02 -18.56 11.88
N VAL A 634 36.26 -18.98 12.17
CA VAL A 634 36.90 -18.85 13.49
C VAL A 634 37.47 -17.43 13.73
N THR A 635 37.54 -16.62 12.67
CA THR A 635 38.05 -15.23 12.69
C THR A 635 36.96 -14.24 13.13
N ASP A 636 37.35 -13.21 13.89
CA ASP A 636 36.45 -12.09 14.22
C ASP A 636 36.19 -11.27 12.94
N PRO A 637 34.94 -11.14 12.46
CA PRO A 637 34.63 -10.31 11.29
C PRO A 637 35.02 -8.84 11.47
N GLU A 638 35.06 -8.32 12.69
CA GLU A 638 35.49 -6.94 12.97
C GLU A 638 37.00 -6.74 12.76
N ALA A 639 37.77 -7.84 12.74
CA ALA A 639 39.18 -7.84 12.37
C ALA A 639 39.42 -8.16 10.88
N MET A 640 38.36 -8.27 10.04
CA MET A 640 38.54 -8.62 8.63
C MET A 640 39.30 -7.54 7.86
N VAL A 641 40.24 -7.98 7.01
CA VAL A 641 40.92 -7.13 6.03
C VAL A 641 40.34 -7.45 4.64
N PRO A 642 39.77 -6.47 3.91
CA PRO A 642 39.23 -6.72 2.57
C PRO A 642 40.32 -7.15 1.58
N ALA A 643 40.17 -8.35 1.04
CA ALA A 643 40.95 -8.87 -0.09
C ALA A 643 40.55 -8.17 -1.41
N LEU A 644 39.25 -7.88 -1.58
CA LEU A 644 38.68 -7.11 -2.67
C LEU A 644 37.36 -6.44 -2.25
N THR A 645 36.94 -5.44 -3.00
CA THR A 645 35.76 -4.60 -2.71
C THR A 645 34.93 -4.37 -3.98
N PHE A 646 33.60 -4.26 -3.87
CA PHE A 646 32.71 -3.75 -4.93
C PHE A 646 31.89 -2.57 -4.38
N LEU A 647 31.26 -1.78 -5.25
CA LEU A 647 30.07 -0.99 -4.88
C LEU A 647 28.83 -1.61 -5.54
N ALA A 648 27.63 -1.27 -5.08
CA ALA A 648 26.38 -1.74 -5.67
C ALA A 648 25.27 -0.69 -5.59
N ILE A 649 24.57 -0.47 -6.70
CA ILE A 649 23.56 0.59 -6.89
C ILE A 649 22.45 0.12 -7.84
N GLY A 650 21.20 0.46 -7.52
CA GLY A 650 20.03 0.31 -8.40
C GLY A 650 19.41 1.67 -8.73
N ASP A 651 18.44 1.68 -9.64
CA ASP A 651 17.44 2.76 -9.73
C ASP A 651 18.08 4.15 -9.99
N TRP A 652 19.20 4.15 -10.73
CA TRP A 652 20.13 5.29 -10.79
C TRP A 652 20.05 6.08 -12.09
N GLY A 653 19.42 5.52 -13.14
CA GLY A 653 19.45 6.00 -14.52
C GLY A 653 18.65 7.26 -14.83
N SER A 654 18.86 8.37 -14.13
CA SER A 654 17.93 9.51 -14.23
C SER A 654 17.90 10.19 -15.61
N THR A 655 16.74 10.72 -15.98
CA THR A 655 16.53 11.41 -17.27
C THR A 655 17.44 12.62 -17.44
N VAL A 656 17.76 12.95 -18.70
CA VAL A 656 18.49 14.15 -19.13
C VAL A 656 17.73 15.45 -18.83
N GLY A 657 18.38 16.61 -19.08
CA GLY A 657 17.70 17.90 -19.24
C GLY A 657 17.62 18.80 -18.00
N LYS A 658 18.14 18.33 -16.86
CA LYS A 658 18.06 19.02 -15.55
C LYS A 658 18.73 20.39 -15.55
N GLU A 659 19.80 20.54 -16.32
CA GLU A 659 20.51 21.80 -16.54
C GLU A 659 19.70 22.85 -17.34
N TRP A 660 18.64 22.42 -18.06
CA TRP A 660 17.71 23.30 -18.80
C TRP A 660 16.38 23.55 -18.05
N GLY A 661 16.24 23.00 -16.84
CA GLY A 661 15.03 23.14 -16.02
C GLY A 661 14.07 21.95 -16.08
N GLU A 662 14.39 20.86 -16.79
CA GLU A 662 13.56 19.65 -16.75
C GLU A 662 13.71 18.92 -15.41
N ALA A 663 12.62 18.78 -14.64
CA ALA A 663 12.61 18.09 -13.36
C ALA A 663 13.11 16.63 -13.43
N GLY A 664 12.80 15.98 -14.56
CA GLY A 664 13.20 14.61 -14.84
C GLY A 664 12.60 13.57 -13.89
N SER A 665 13.17 12.36 -13.90
CA SER A 665 12.61 11.22 -13.16
C SER A 665 12.75 11.27 -11.63
N CYS A 666 13.52 12.21 -11.07
CA CYS A 666 13.83 12.22 -9.64
C CYS A 666 12.92 13.13 -8.79
N CYS A 667 12.01 13.91 -9.38
CA CYS A 667 11.39 15.05 -8.68
C CYS A 667 9.88 14.99 -8.53
N ARG A 668 9.39 15.62 -7.44
CA ARG A 668 7.97 15.95 -7.23
C ARG A 668 7.55 17.02 -8.26
N LEU A 669 6.54 16.74 -9.07
CA LEU A 669 5.92 17.68 -10.03
C LEU A 669 4.48 17.98 -9.61
N TYR A 670 4.08 19.25 -9.49
CA TYR A 670 2.75 19.61 -8.95
C TYR A 670 1.85 20.47 -9.83
N LYS A 671 2.39 21.21 -10.81
CA LYS A 671 1.55 21.93 -11.79
C LYS A 671 2.35 22.27 -13.05
N ASN A 672 1.72 22.09 -14.21
CA ASN A 672 2.27 22.48 -15.52
C ASN A 672 3.71 21.99 -15.78
N GLY A 673 4.09 20.82 -15.27
CA GLY A 673 5.45 20.26 -15.39
C GLY A 673 6.53 20.92 -14.50
N GLN A 674 6.15 21.73 -13.51
CA GLN A 674 7.09 22.43 -12.62
C GLN A 674 7.39 21.66 -11.32
N VAL A 675 8.66 21.76 -10.89
CA VAL A 675 9.22 21.18 -9.66
C VAL A 675 8.55 21.77 -8.42
N ASP A 676 8.28 20.94 -7.43
CA ASP A 676 8.00 21.38 -6.07
C ASP A 676 9.15 22.22 -5.49
N THR A 677 8.96 23.53 -5.30
CA THR A 677 9.91 24.38 -4.56
C THR A 677 9.48 24.67 -3.13
N SER A 678 8.36 24.07 -2.68
CA SER A 678 7.71 24.32 -1.40
C SER A 678 8.05 23.29 -0.30
N THR A 679 8.50 22.08 -0.66
CA THR A 679 9.23 21.21 0.30
C THR A 679 10.74 21.35 0.13
N PRO A 680 11.55 21.51 1.21
CA PRO A 680 13.02 21.57 1.10
C PRO A 680 13.68 20.35 0.44
N ARG A 681 12.92 19.27 0.23
CA ARG A 681 13.39 17.99 -0.31
C ARG A 681 13.85 18.09 -1.78
N TYR A 682 13.29 19.02 -2.58
CA TYR A 682 13.79 19.26 -3.96
C TYR A 682 15.28 19.61 -4.00
N GLN A 683 15.83 20.10 -2.89
CA GLN A 683 17.24 20.49 -2.80
C GLN A 683 18.17 19.31 -3.10
N VAL A 684 17.75 18.08 -2.75
CA VAL A 684 18.46 16.84 -3.04
C VAL A 684 17.92 16.14 -4.28
N ASP A 685 16.60 15.93 -4.34
CA ASP A 685 15.94 15.13 -5.38
C ASP A 685 16.37 15.53 -6.80
N TYR A 686 16.42 16.83 -7.09
CA TYR A 686 16.66 17.33 -8.45
C TYR A 686 18.00 16.86 -9.04
N TYR A 687 19.08 16.88 -8.25
CA TYR A 687 20.42 16.42 -8.67
C TYR A 687 20.86 15.13 -7.95
N ALA A 688 19.92 14.34 -7.40
CA ALA A 688 20.18 13.16 -6.58
C ALA A 688 21.27 12.22 -7.14
N GLN A 689 21.14 11.80 -8.40
CA GLN A 689 22.10 10.93 -9.08
C GLN A 689 23.54 11.49 -9.05
N LYS A 690 23.70 12.81 -9.20
CA LYS A 690 25.00 13.49 -9.23
C LYS A 690 25.61 13.62 -7.83
N TYR A 691 24.78 13.82 -6.81
CA TYR A 691 25.22 13.76 -5.42
C TYR A 691 25.64 12.34 -5.02
N VAL A 692 24.90 11.30 -5.45
CA VAL A 692 25.27 9.89 -5.24
C VAL A 692 26.56 9.52 -5.98
N ALA A 693 26.72 9.93 -7.25
CA ALA A 693 27.96 9.73 -7.99
C ALA A 693 29.18 10.37 -7.29
N THR A 694 28.99 11.53 -6.65
CA THR A 694 30.03 12.19 -5.84
C THR A 694 30.41 11.35 -4.62
N LEU A 695 29.43 10.79 -3.89
CA LEU A 695 29.72 9.87 -2.78
C LEU A 695 30.36 8.55 -3.26
N MET A 696 29.95 8.01 -4.40
CA MET A 696 30.57 6.82 -4.98
C MET A 696 32.04 7.05 -5.33
N ALA A 697 32.41 8.24 -5.83
CA ALA A 697 33.80 8.63 -6.08
C ALA A 697 34.62 8.75 -4.77
N GLN A 698 34.04 9.33 -3.71
CA GLN A 698 34.66 9.36 -2.38
C GLN A 698 34.91 7.92 -1.87
N SER A 699 33.89 7.06 -1.91
CA SER A 699 33.99 5.66 -1.48
C SER A 699 34.99 4.86 -2.32
N ALA A 700 35.01 5.08 -3.65
CA ALA A 700 35.94 4.41 -4.53
C ALA A 700 37.40 4.83 -4.29
N THR A 701 37.63 6.08 -3.87
CA THR A 701 38.95 6.57 -3.44
C THR A 701 39.45 5.85 -2.18
N GLU A 702 38.56 5.61 -1.21
CA GLU A 702 38.86 4.90 0.04
C GLU A 702 39.03 3.38 -0.17
N LEU A 703 38.03 2.74 -0.80
CA LEU A 703 37.88 1.27 -0.86
C LEU A 703 38.49 0.62 -2.10
N LYS A 704 38.77 1.39 -3.17
CA LYS A 704 39.35 0.94 -4.45
C LYS A 704 38.63 -0.29 -5.06
N PRO A 705 37.31 -0.19 -5.30
CA PRO A 705 36.47 -1.27 -5.77
C PRO A 705 36.92 -1.81 -7.13
N VAL A 706 36.76 -3.12 -7.33
CA VAL A 706 37.15 -3.80 -8.57
C VAL A 706 35.97 -4.07 -9.51
N ARG A 707 34.74 -3.94 -9.03
CA ARG A 707 33.49 -3.95 -9.80
C ARG A 707 32.48 -2.99 -9.17
N ILE A 708 31.50 -2.58 -9.96
CA ILE A 708 30.26 -1.96 -9.50
C ILE A 708 29.10 -2.86 -9.96
N LEU A 709 28.12 -3.11 -9.11
CA LEU A 709 26.89 -3.83 -9.48
C LEU A 709 25.80 -2.81 -9.83
N GLY A 710 25.17 -2.96 -10.98
CA GLY A 710 23.98 -2.23 -11.39
C GLY A 710 22.74 -3.12 -11.28
N HIS A 711 21.77 -2.72 -10.45
CA HIS A 711 20.55 -3.50 -10.17
C HIS A 711 19.36 -3.15 -11.07
N GLY A 712 19.61 -2.75 -12.32
CA GLY A 712 18.54 -2.34 -13.25
C GLY A 712 18.06 -0.90 -13.05
N ASP A 713 17.15 -0.50 -13.95
CA ASP A 713 16.72 0.87 -14.19
C ASP A 713 17.89 1.83 -14.41
N ASN A 714 18.66 1.45 -15.42
CA ASN A 714 19.82 2.16 -15.94
C ASN A 714 19.42 3.39 -16.79
N PHE A 715 18.20 3.42 -17.33
CA PHE A 715 17.69 4.50 -18.21
C PHE A 715 16.19 4.80 -18.05
N TYR A 716 15.83 5.56 -17.00
CA TYR A 716 14.47 6.11 -16.89
C TYR A 716 14.17 7.08 -18.05
N TRP A 717 12.92 7.18 -18.52
CA TRP A 717 11.74 6.41 -18.08
C TRP A 717 11.45 5.16 -18.91
N ASN A 718 11.96 5.09 -20.15
CA ASN A 718 11.59 4.09 -21.17
C ASN A 718 12.82 3.63 -21.98
N GLY A 719 13.86 3.20 -21.30
CA GLY A 719 15.05 2.62 -21.92
C GLY A 719 15.73 3.62 -22.84
N VAL A 720 16.20 3.13 -23.98
CA VAL A 720 16.89 3.90 -25.01
C VAL A 720 16.46 3.45 -26.40
N GLY A 721 16.17 4.40 -27.27
CA GLY A 721 15.89 4.13 -28.68
C GLY A 721 17.15 4.24 -29.55
N PRO A 722 17.07 3.78 -30.81
CA PRO A 722 18.21 3.77 -31.73
C PRO A 722 18.77 5.16 -32.06
N TRP A 723 18.05 6.26 -31.80
CA TRP A 723 18.53 7.62 -32.05
C TRP A 723 19.15 8.28 -30.80
N ASP A 724 18.72 7.94 -29.58
CA ASP A 724 19.21 8.59 -28.35
C ASP A 724 20.17 7.76 -27.50
N VAL A 725 20.30 6.44 -27.70
CA VAL A 725 21.19 5.55 -26.91
C VAL A 725 22.58 6.16 -26.60
N ASN A 726 23.33 6.59 -27.61
CA ASN A 726 24.68 7.14 -27.43
C ASN A 726 24.69 8.45 -26.62
N TYR A 727 23.64 9.26 -26.76
CA TYR A 727 23.46 10.51 -26.04
C TYR A 727 23.07 10.25 -24.57
N ARG A 728 22.13 9.34 -24.32
CA ARG A 728 21.69 8.95 -22.97
C ARG A 728 22.87 8.37 -22.18
N PHE A 729 23.61 7.40 -22.75
CA PHE A 729 24.85 6.90 -22.14
C PHE A 729 25.87 8.01 -21.87
N ALA A 730 26.07 8.96 -22.81
CA ALA A 730 27.01 10.06 -22.62
C ALA A 730 26.64 10.98 -21.45
N GLU A 731 25.38 11.40 -21.34
CA GLU A 731 24.93 12.33 -20.30
C GLU A 731 24.72 11.65 -18.93
N THR A 732 23.99 10.53 -18.89
CA THR A 732 23.48 9.95 -17.63
C THR A 732 24.41 8.87 -17.04
N PHE A 733 25.38 8.36 -17.80
CA PHE A 733 26.34 7.36 -17.32
C PHE A 733 27.81 7.81 -17.43
N GLU A 734 28.27 8.24 -18.60
CA GLU A 734 29.70 8.56 -18.80
C GLU A 734 30.10 9.88 -18.14
N LYS A 735 29.38 10.97 -18.37
CA LYS A 735 29.62 12.25 -17.66
C LYS A 735 29.30 12.16 -16.17
N MET A 736 28.27 11.40 -15.80
CA MET A 736 27.80 11.33 -14.41
C MET A 736 28.80 10.62 -13.49
N TYR A 737 29.40 9.53 -13.95
CA TYR A 737 30.39 8.74 -13.20
C TYR A 737 31.81 8.91 -13.79
N ALA A 738 32.14 10.14 -14.23
CA ALA A 738 33.40 10.48 -14.89
C ALA A 738 34.63 10.59 -13.95
N ASP A 739 34.42 10.60 -12.63
CA ASP A 739 35.48 10.84 -11.65
C ASP A 739 36.62 9.82 -11.77
N PRO A 740 37.92 10.23 -11.70
CA PRO A 740 39.06 9.33 -11.78
C PRO A 740 39.02 8.10 -10.87
N ALA A 741 38.38 8.18 -9.69
CA ALA A 741 38.22 7.05 -8.78
C ALA A 741 37.26 5.96 -9.31
N LEU A 742 36.41 6.28 -10.28
CA LEU A 742 35.43 5.38 -10.90
C LEU A 742 35.83 4.92 -12.32
N GLN A 743 36.88 5.48 -12.91
CA GLN A 743 37.31 5.18 -14.28
C GLN A 743 37.83 3.74 -14.44
N GLY A 744 37.49 3.09 -15.56
CA GLY A 744 37.84 1.71 -15.88
C GLY A 744 37.18 0.62 -15.00
N ILE A 745 36.47 0.97 -13.93
CA ILE A 745 35.80 -0.02 -13.07
C ILE A 745 34.56 -0.54 -13.79
N LYS A 746 34.55 -1.84 -14.11
CA LYS A 746 33.41 -2.49 -14.78
C LYS A 746 32.14 -2.43 -13.93
N TRP A 747 31.06 -2.00 -14.57
CA TRP A 747 29.68 -2.09 -14.11
C TRP A 747 29.08 -3.41 -14.63
N LEU A 748 28.58 -4.23 -13.71
CA LEU A 748 27.87 -5.48 -13.99
C LEU A 748 26.38 -5.18 -13.84
N ASN A 749 25.71 -4.92 -14.96
CA ASN A 749 24.33 -4.46 -14.97
C ASN A 749 23.37 -5.59 -15.38
N VAL A 750 22.14 -5.45 -14.91
CA VAL A 750 20.94 -6.14 -15.36
C VAL A 750 19.93 -5.10 -15.85
N ALA A 751 18.88 -5.51 -16.55
CA ALA A 751 17.81 -4.60 -17.00
C ALA A 751 16.60 -4.64 -16.05
N GLY A 752 16.02 -3.47 -15.78
CA GLY A 752 14.71 -3.32 -15.12
C GLY A 752 13.57 -3.09 -16.11
N ASN A 753 12.34 -2.91 -15.61
CA ASN A 753 11.18 -2.64 -16.48
C ASN A 753 11.34 -1.31 -17.23
N HIS A 754 11.91 -0.29 -16.58
CA HIS A 754 12.11 1.00 -17.24
C HIS A 754 13.14 0.90 -18.36
N ASP A 755 14.14 0.01 -18.26
CA ASP A 755 15.12 -0.21 -19.33
C ASP A 755 14.54 -0.83 -20.61
N ILE A 756 13.34 -1.43 -20.55
CA ILE A 756 12.68 -2.10 -21.68
C ILE A 756 11.29 -1.50 -22.03
N GLY A 757 10.99 -0.29 -21.54
CA GLY A 757 9.80 0.49 -21.95
C GLY A 757 8.64 0.55 -20.95
N GLY A 758 8.83 0.14 -19.70
CA GLY A 758 7.78 -0.02 -18.67
C GLY A 758 7.00 1.23 -18.21
N SER A 759 7.22 2.40 -18.79
CA SER A 759 6.59 3.67 -18.37
C SER A 759 5.80 4.42 -19.45
N ALA A 760 5.68 3.88 -20.66
CA ALA A 760 4.98 4.49 -21.79
C ALA A 760 4.70 3.44 -22.88
N PHE A 761 4.80 3.82 -24.16
CA PHE A 761 4.87 2.89 -25.28
C PHE A 761 6.28 2.34 -25.49
N ILE A 762 6.39 1.16 -26.09
CA ILE A 762 7.65 0.51 -26.46
C ILE A 762 8.19 1.06 -27.79
N CYS A 763 7.35 1.16 -28.83
CA CYS A 763 7.83 1.30 -30.21
C CYS A 763 8.27 2.73 -30.54
N GLY A 764 9.39 2.89 -31.26
CA GLY A 764 9.84 4.20 -31.73
C GLY A 764 11.34 4.48 -31.61
N PRO A 765 11.77 5.69 -32.01
CA PRO A 765 13.19 5.97 -32.26
C PRO A 765 14.00 6.44 -31.04
N GLN A 766 13.37 7.02 -30.02
CA GLN A 766 14.03 7.63 -28.86
C GLN A 766 13.02 8.06 -27.78
N ASP A 767 13.53 8.41 -26.58
CA ASP A 767 12.72 9.03 -25.52
C ASP A 767 11.96 10.29 -26.02
N LYS A 768 10.80 10.50 -25.40
CA LYS A 768 9.76 11.47 -25.77
C LYS A 768 9.18 11.31 -27.21
N GLN A 769 9.57 10.28 -27.96
CA GLN A 769 9.03 9.95 -29.29
C GLN A 769 8.54 8.50 -29.44
N PHE A 770 8.51 7.72 -28.36
CA PHE A 770 7.86 6.41 -28.37
C PHE A 770 6.35 6.54 -28.58
N ARG A 771 5.78 5.58 -29.32
CA ARG A 771 4.42 5.57 -29.83
C ARG A 771 3.83 4.16 -29.82
N GLU A 772 2.52 4.08 -29.95
CA GLU A 772 1.80 2.84 -30.23
C GLU A 772 2.47 2.02 -31.36
N CYS A 773 2.61 0.73 -31.11
CA CYS A 773 3.15 -0.26 -32.05
C CYS A 773 2.13 -0.58 -33.14
N ALA A 774 2.56 -0.62 -34.41
CA ALA A 774 1.70 -0.89 -35.55
C ALA A 774 1.38 -2.39 -35.75
N SER A 775 2.15 -3.27 -35.13
CA SER A 775 1.94 -4.72 -35.13
C SER A 775 2.64 -5.41 -33.95
N VAL A 776 2.30 -6.67 -33.70
CA VAL A 776 3.00 -7.54 -32.74
C VAL A 776 4.48 -7.69 -33.12
N ASP A 777 4.80 -7.82 -34.41
CA ASP A 777 6.18 -7.89 -34.90
C ASP A 777 6.98 -6.62 -34.59
N GLU A 778 6.39 -5.44 -34.74
CA GLU A 778 7.05 -4.17 -34.41
C GLU A 778 7.29 -4.07 -32.89
N MET A 779 6.30 -4.45 -32.07
CA MET A 779 6.43 -4.47 -30.61
C MET A 779 7.54 -5.41 -30.14
N ILE A 780 7.58 -6.67 -30.60
CA ILE A 780 8.62 -7.63 -30.20
C ILE A 780 10.00 -7.21 -30.71
N LYS A 781 10.07 -6.60 -31.90
CA LYS A 781 11.32 -6.03 -32.43
C LYS A 781 11.83 -4.89 -31.55
N ASP A 782 11.00 -3.91 -31.22
CA ASP A 782 11.44 -2.73 -30.47
C ASP A 782 11.66 -3.06 -28.98
N LEU A 783 10.88 -3.96 -28.39
CA LEU A 783 11.10 -4.52 -27.05
C LEU A 783 12.50 -5.14 -26.91
N ARG A 784 12.90 -5.98 -27.87
CA ARG A 784 14.28 -6.52 -27.95
C ARG A 784 15.30 -5.40 -28.20
N SER A 785 14.97 -4.44 -29.08
CA SER A 785 15.88 -3.32 -29.41
C SER A 785 16.24 -2.47 -28.20
N HIS A 786 15.31 -2.18 -27.28
CA HIS A 786 15.61 -1.45 -26.04
C HIS A 786 16.73 -2.12 -25.24
N PHE A 787 16.67 -3.45 -25.11
CA PHE A 787 17.69 -4.25 -24.44
C PHE A 787 18.99 -4.33 -25.26
N ASP A 788 18.90 -4.71 -26.53
CA ASP A 788 20.06 -4.91 -27.42
C ASP A 788 20.91 -3.65 -27.58
N LEU A 789 20.30 -2.46 -27.63
CA LEU A 789 21.02 -1.20 -27.73
C LEU A 789 21.89 -0.92 -26.50
N GLN A 790 21.45 -1.35 -25.30
CA GLN A 790 22.22 -1.24 -24.07
C GLN A 790 23.25 -2.36 -23.93
N ALA A 791 22.90 -3.61 -24.29
CA ALA A 791 23.79 -4.75 -24.22
C ALA A 791 24.99 -4.64 -25.20
N ASN A 792 24.78 -3.99 -26.34
CA ASN A 792 25.81 -3.74 -27.35
C ASN A 792 26.55 -2.39 -27.16
N TYR A 793 26.18 -1.56 -26.18
CA TYR A 793 26.88 -0.29 -25.93
C TYR A 793 28.36 -0.52 -25.60
N LYS A 794 29.22 0.39 -26.09
CA LYS A 794 30.66 0.36 -25.86
C LYS A 794 31.15 1.63 -25.20
N SER A 795 31.43 1.50 -23.90
CA SER A 795 31.91 2.60 -23.08
C SER A 795 33.30 3.07 -23.54
N PRO A 796 33.50 4.37 -23.81
CA PRO A 796 34.83 4.91 -24.09
C PRO A 796 35.78 4.78 -22.87
N ASN A 797 35.22 4.59 -21.68
CA ASN A 797 35.93 4.41 -20.43
C ASN A 797 36.29 2.92 -20.23
N GLN A 798 37.15 2.39 -21.12
CA GLN A 798 37.70 1.03 -21.10
C GLN A 798 36.68 -0.12 -21.25
N ASP A 799 35.58 0.11 -21.99
CA ASP A 799 34.47 -0.84 -22.13
C ASP A 799 33.92 -1.34 -20.77
N ARG A 800 33.77 -0.40 -19.82
CA ARG A 800 33.29 -0.67 -18.45
C ARG A 800 31.80 -1.03 -18.35
N TRP A 801 31.08 -1.19 -19.45
CA TRP A 801 29.65 -1.52 -19.46
C TRP A 801 29.43 -3.00 -19.76
N VAL A 802 28.70 -3.72 -18.90
CA VAL A 802 28.33 -5.13 -19.12
C VAL A 802 26.86 -5.32 -18.83
N LEU A 803 26.10 -5.83 -19.81
CA LEU A 803 24.69 -6.18 -19.69
C LEU A 803 24.36 -7.36 -20.63
N LYS A 804 23.68 -8.39 -20.11
CA LYS A 804 23.02 -9.50 -20.84
C LYS A 804 21.88 -10.02 -19.97
N HIS A 805 20.84 -10.63 -20.55
CA HIS A 805 19.74 -11.26 -19.78
C HIS A 805 20.29 -12.25 -18.74
N TYR A 806 21.30 -13.05 -19.12
CA TYR A 806 22.04 -13.87 -18.18
C TYR A 806 23.55 -13.80 -18.41
N PHE A 807 24.34 -13.63 -17.34
CA PHE A 807 25.78 -13.89 -17.35
C PHE A 807 26.39 -14.07 -15.95
N VAL A 808 27.46 -14.86 -15.87
CA VAL A 808 28.30 -15.00 -14.65
C VAL A 808 29.62 -14.25 -14.85
N GLU A 809 29.95 -13.37 -13.91
CA GLU A 809 31.29 -12.76 -13.80
C GLU A 809 32.00 -13.37 -12.57
N ARG A 810 33.16 -14.01 -12.79
CA ARG A 810 34.05 -14.47 -11.70
C ARG A 810 35.12 -13.43 -11.44
N VAL A 811 35.22 -12.94 -10.21
CA VAL A 811 36.25 -11.98 -9.77
C VAL A 811 37.12 -12.64 -8.70
N SER A 812 38.41 -12.83 -9.00
CA SER A 812 39.39 -13.39 -8.07
C SER A 812 40.53 -12.43 -7.79
N LYS A 813 40.82 -12.15 -6.51
CA LYS A 813 41.92 -11.27 -6.06
C LYS A 813 42.35 -11.64 -4.65
N ASN A 814 43.65 -11.58 -4.36
CA ASN A 814 44.23 -11.80 -3.02
C ASN A 814 43.77 -13.11 -2.32
N GLY A 815 43.58 -14.19 -3.08
CA GLY A 815 43.16 -15.51 -2.55
C GLY A 815 41.66 -15.69 -2.29
N VAL A 816 40.85 -14.69 -2.66
CA VAL A 816 39.38 -14.69 -2.54
C VAL A 816 38.75 -14.61 -3.94
N SER A 817 37.65 -15.33 -4.13
CA SER A 817 36.90 -15.41 -5.39
C SER A 817 35.40 -15.22 -5.18
N VAL A 818 34.78 -14.45 -6.06
CA VAL A 818 33.34 -14.13 -6.04
C VAL A 818 32.75 -14.42 -7.41
N ASP A 819 31.69 -15.21 -7.46
CA ASP A 819 30.83 -15.31 -8.65
C ASP A 819 29.62 -14.41 -8.51
N VAL A 820 29.43 -13.52 -9.48
CA VAL A 820 28.25 -12.67 -9.63
C VAL A 820 27.37 -13.25 -10.73
N PHE A 821 26.22 -13.78 -10.35
CA PHE A 821 25.20 -14.30 -11.25
C PHE A 821 24.22 -13.17 -11.58
N ASN A 822 24.30 -12.64 -12.80
CA ASN A 822 23.48 -11.52 -13.26
C ASN A 822 22.28 -12.10 -14.03
N LEU A 823 21.06 -11.79 -13.58
CA LEU A 823 19.83 -12.49 -13.99
C LEU A 823 18.77 -11.52 -14.49
N ASP A 824 18.03 -11.91 -15.54
CA ASP A 824 16.77 -11.30 -15.90
C ASP A 824 15.64 -11.82 -15.00
N THR A 825 14.88 -10.90 -14.43
CA THR A 825 13.71 -11.20 -13.60
C THR A 825 12.46 -10.44 -14.05
N ASN A 826 12.49 -9.78 -15.22
CA ASN A 826 11.42 -8.89 -15.69
C ASN A 826 10.05 -9.55 -15.87
N HIS A 827 9.98 -10.88 -15.87
CA HIS A 827 8.71 -11.63 -15.76
C HIS A 827 7.90 -11.37 -14.48
N ALA A 828 8.43 -10.59 -13.52
CA ALA A 828 7.81 -10.26 -12.24
C ALA A 828 6.32 -9.87 -12.36
N ASP A 829 5.51 -10.40 -11.44
CA ASP A 829 4.05 -10.28 -11.43
C ASP A 829 3.60 -8.85 -11.09
N ALA A 830 4.26 -8.22 -10.11
CA ALA A 830 4.08 -6.81 -9.81
C ALA A 830 5.17 -5.99 -10.52
N HIS A 831 4.74 -4.93 -11.21
CA HIS A 831 5.58 -3.91 -11.88
C HIS A 831 6.56 -4.38 -12.97
N GLY A 832 6.73 -5.69 -13.17
CA GLY A 832 7.47 -6.28 -14.29
C GLY A 832 6.69 -6.29 -15.60
N ALA A 833 6.67 -7.46 -16.24
CA ALA A 833 6.18 -7.66 -17.62
C ALA A 833 4.77 -7.10 -17.86
N MET A 834 3.89 -7.10 -16.85
CA MET A 834 2.55 -6.49 -16.96
C MET A 834 2.61 -5.01 -17.37
N GLN A 835 3.48 -4.20 -16.75
CA GLN A 835 3.61 -2.78 -17.07
C GLN A 835 4.20 -2.57 -18.47
N VAL A 836 5.26 -3.33 -18.79
CA VAL A 836 5.93 -3.30 -20.10
C VAL A 836 4.95 -3.67 -21.21
N CYS A 837 4.23 -4.78 -21.07
CA CYS A 837 3.40 -5.34 -22.13
C CYS A 837 2.05 -4.63 -22.31
N CYS A 838 1.42 -4.14 -21.24
CA CYS A 838 0.23 -3.30 -21.40
C CYS A 838 0.55 -1.90 -21.96
N GLN A 839 1.77 -1.38 -21.79
CA GLN A 839 2.18 -0.04 -22.24
C GLN A 839 1.26 1.08 -21.71
N CYS A 840 0.66 0.87 -20.53
CA CYS A 840 -0.60 1.53 -20.18
C CYS A 840 -0.48 3.05 -20.08
N TYR A 841 0.61 3.58 -19.53
CA TYR A 841 0.82 5.03 -19.45
C TYR A 841 0.86 5.71 -20.83
N GLY A 842 1.29 4.99 -21.88
CA GLY A 842 1.20 5.46 -23.26
C GLY A 842 -0.25 5.50 -23.76
N TYR A 843 -1.00 4.40 -23.54
CA TYR A 843 -2.41 4.32 -23.94
C TYR A 843 -3.32 5.27 -23.15
N ALA A 844 -3.10 5.46 -21.86
CA ALA A 844 -3.85 6.40 -21.02
C ALA A 844 -3.71 7.83 -21.54
N ALA A 845 -2.46 8.27 -21.76
CA ALA A 845 -2.16 9.57 -22.36
C ALA A 845 -2.74 9.73 -23.79
N LYS A 846 -2.72 8.68 -24.62
CA LYS A 846 -3.34 8.66 -25.96
C LYS A 846 -4.87 8.79 -25.91
N LEU A 847 -5.52 8.10 -24.96
CA LEU A 847 -6.97 8.06 -24.81
C LEU A 847 -7.54 9.26 -24.03
N GLY A 848 -6.68 10.05 -23.38
CA GLY A 848 -7.09 11.17 -22.53
C GLY A 848 -7.69 10.75 -21.19
N VAL A 849 -7.33 9.56 -20.70
CA VAL A 849 -7.73 9.04 -19.38
C VAL A 849 -6.57 9.14 -18.38
N ASP A 850 -6.87 9.19 -17.08
CA ASP A 850 -5.84 9.36 -16.06
C ASP A 850 -4.96 8.12 -15.90
N ASN A 851 -3.66 8.33 -15.65
CA ASN A 851 -2.67 7.29 -15.39
C ASN A 851 -2.98 6.40 -14.17
N VAL A 852 -3.88 6.81 -13.26
CA VAL A 852 -4.43 5.96 -12.19
C VAL A 852 -5.06 4.68 -12.74
N ILE A 853 -5.64 4.71 -13.95
CA ILE A 853 -6.23 3.50 -14.57
C ILE A 853 -5.19 2.39 -14.77
N CYS A 854 -3.90 2.71 -14.86
CA CYS A 854 -2.81 1.76 -15.02
C CYS A 854 -2.47 0.96 -13.75
N ARG A 855 -3.18 1.20 -12.63
CA ARG A 855 -3.18 0.32 -11.46
C ARG A 855 -4.14 -0.87 -11.64
N ASN A 856 -5.26 -0.64 -12.32
CA ASN A 856 -6.39 -1.58 -12.41
C ASN A 856 -6.63 -2.07 -13.86
N THR A 857 -5.74 -1.75 -14.80
CA THR A 857 -5.86 -2.09 -16.23
C THR A 857 -5.63 -3.58 -16.47
N ASN A 858 -6.57 -4.22 -17.16
CA ASN A 858 -6.59 -5.65 -17.45
C ASN A 858 -6.27 -5.96 -18.92
N VAL A 859 -5.95 -7.22 -19.19
CA VAL A 859 -5.69 -7.73 -20.54
C VAL A 859 -6.98 -7.69 -21.37
N GLY A 860 -6.99 -6.89 -22.44
CA GLY A 860 -8.16 -6.65 -23.29
C GLY A 860 -8.80 -5.28 -23.09
N ASP A 861 -8.44 -4.53 -22.04
CA ASP A 861 -8.82 -3.13 -21.91
C ASP A 861 -8.14 -2.28 -22.99
N ALA A 862 -8.80 -1.21 -23.45
CA ALA A 862 -8.21 -0.27 -24.42
C ALA A 862 -6.90 0.39 -23.92
N THR A 863 -6.69 0.40 -22.60
CA THR A 863 -5.45 0.84 -21.94
C THR A 863 -4.35 -0.22 -21.86
N CYS A 864 -4.64 -1.51 -22.10
CA CYS A 864 -3.64 -2.56 -22.19
C CYS A 864 -3.42 -2.98 -23.65
N ALA A 865 -2.27 -2.64 -24.24
CA ALA A 865 -1.92 -3.00 -25.62
C ALA A 865 -3.02 -2.64 -26.65
N GLY A 866 -3.78 -1.57 -26.40
CA GLY A 866 -4.89 -1.12 -27.26
C GLY A 866 -6.09 -2.07 -27.30
N GLY A 867 -6.25 -2.93 -26.28
CA GLY A 867 -7.21 -4.04 -26.26
C GLY A 867 -6.73 -5.31 -26.95
N SER A 868 -5.49 -5.33 -27.48
CA SER A 868 -4.95 -6.50 -28.17
C SER A 868 -4.41 -7.54 -27.19
N VAL A 869 -5.28 -8.48 -26.81
CA VAL A 869 -4.95 -9.68 -26.03
C VAL A 869 -3.81 -10.49 -26.68
N GLU A 870 -3.73 -10.53 -28.02
CA GLU A 870 -2.64 -11.17 -28.75
C GLU A 870 -1.31 -10.45 -28.50
N MET A 871 -1.27 -9.13 -28.72
CA MET A 871 -0.06 -8.33 -28.57
C MET A 871 0.47 -8.36 -27.12
N PHE A 872 -0.42 -8.25 -26.14
CA PHE A 872 -0.06 -8.44 -24.73
C PHE A 872 0.56 -9.82 -24.47
N ASN A 873 -0.13 -10.90 -24.87
CA ASN A 873 0.33 -12.26 -24.60
C ASN A 873 1.66 -12.61 -25.29
N THR A 874 1.91 -12.12 -26.51
CA THR A 874 3.21 -12.33 -27.17
C THR A 874 4.34 -11.60 -26.45
N CYS A 875 4.12 -10.38 -25.94
CA CYS A 875 5.10 -9.67 -25.12
C CYS A 875 5.40 -10.41 -23.81
N MET A 876 4.36 -10.87 -23.11
CA MET A 876 4.51 -11.64 -21.87
C MET A 876 5.30 -12.93 -22.09
N ALA A 877 5.05 -13.64 -23.19
CA ALA A 877 5.76 -14.86 -23.55
C ALA A 877 7.25 -14.62 -23.86
N GLU A 878 7.58 -13.49 -24.49
CA GLU A 878 8.97 -13.08 -24.74
C GLU A 878 9.72 -12.85 -23.43
N ILE A 879 9.18 -12.04 -22.51
CA ILE A 879 9.84 -11.71 -21.24
C ILE A 879 9.90 -12.93 -20.30
N GLU A 880 8.87 -13.79 -20.27
CA GLU A 880 8.91 -15.08 -19.56
C GLU A 880 10.02 -16.00 -20.11
N SER A 881 10.31 -15.94 -21.41
CA SER A 881 11.38 -16.75 -22.01
C SER A 881 12.77 -16.32 -21.51
N TRP A 882 13.03 -15.01 -21.38
CA TRP A 882 14.30 -14.47 -20.89
C TRP A 882 14.55 -14.84 -19.42
N ALA A 883 13.51 -14.76 -18.59
CA ALA A 883 13.56 -15.18 -17.19
C ALA A 883 13.67 -16.71 -17.03
N THR A 884 13.02 -17.49 -17.91
CA THR A 884 13.10 -18.96 -17.93
C THR A 884 14.49 -19.45 -18.34
N ASP A 885 15.12 -18.84 -19.34
CA ASP A 885 16.52 -19.10 -19.67
C ASP A 885 17.43 -18.69 -18.51
N SER A 886 17.30 -17.47 -17.99
CA SER A 886 18.09 -16.97 -16.86
C SER A 886 18.04 -17.89 -15.64
N TYR A 887 16.87 -18.43 -15.29
CA TYR A 887 16.73 -19.45 -14.25
C TYR A 887 17.45 -20.76 -14.60
N THR A 888 17.27 -21.24 -15.83
CA THR A 888 17.85 -22.51 -16.30
C THR A 888 19.38 -22.46 -16.32
N GLN A 889 19.95 -21.32 -16.74
CA GLN A 889 21.38 -21.08 -16.72
C GLN A 889 21.92 -20.88 -15.29
N ALA A 890 21.22 -20.13 -14.43
CA ALA A 890 21.58 -19.97 -13.02
C ALA A 890 21.62 -21.32 -12.28
N ALA A 891 20.59 -22.16 -12.44
CA ALA A 891 20.50 -23.48 -11.80
C ALA A 891 21.65 -24.42 -12.20
N ARG A 892 22.16 -24.28 -13.44
CA ARG A 892 23.32 -24.99 -13.95
C ARG A 892 24.62 -24.45 -13.34
N ASP A 893 24.83 -23.14 -13.39
CA ASP A 893 26.15 -22.54 -13.11
C ASP A 893 26.40 -22.29 -11.62
N ILE A 894 25.39 -21.92 -10.82
CA ILE A 894 25.55 -21.78 -9.36
C ILE A 894 25.90 -23.13 -8.73
N LYS A 895 25.35 -24.22 -9.28
CA LYS A 895 25.68 -25.61 -8.91
C LYS A 895 27.08 -26.05 -9.34
N ALA A 896 27.59 -25.52 -10.47
CA ALA A 896 28.96 -25.76 -10.94
C ALA A 896 30.00 -24.85 -10.24
N SER A 897 29.57 -23.78 -9.58
CA SER A 897 30.45 -22.76 -9.00
C SER A 897 31.22 -23.24 -7.77
N THR A 898 32.53 -23.00 -7.81
CA THR A 898 33.52 -23.24 -6.76
C THR A 898 34.10 -21.94 -6.17
N ALA A 899 33.43 -20.81 -6.35
CA ALA A 899 33.85 -19.53 -5.76
C ALA A 899 33.68 -19.53 -4.23
N ASP A 900 34.49 -18.73 -3.52
CA ASP A 900 34.37 -18.53 -2.07
C ASP A 900 33.05 -17.86 -1.68
N PHE A 901 32.54 -16.99 -2.56
CA PHE A 901 31.22 -16.38 -2.47
C PHE A 901 30.44 -16.54 -3.78
N LYS A 902 29.14 -16.77 -3.67
CA LYS A 902 28.18 -16.79 -4.78
C LYS A 902 27.12 -15.72 -4.51
N ILE A 903 27.02 -14.68 -5.34
CA ILE A 903 26.02 -13.62 -5.16
C ILE A 903 25.17 -13.45 -6.43
N ILE A 904 23.88 -13.18 -6.25
CA ILE A 904 22.96 -12.86 -7.34
C ILE A 904 22.84 -11.33 -7.48
N ASN A 905 22.82 -10.85 -8.71
CA ASN A 905 22.50 -9.49 -9.10
C ASN A 905 21.31 -9.53 -10.07
N THR A 906 20.26 -8.77 -9.81
CA THR A 906 19.07 -8.67 -10.68
C THR A 906 18.33 -7.37 -10.42
N HIS A 907 17.16 -7.15 -11.04
CA HIS A 907 16.34 -5.97 -10.77
C HIS A 907 15.26 -6.24 -9.72
N TYR A 908 14.55 -7.38 -9.78
CA TYR A 908 13.47 -7.72 -8.85
C TYR A 908 13.91 -8.67 -7.74
N SER A 909 13.56 -8.34 -6.48
CA SER A 909 13.50 -9.36 -5.43
C SER A 909 12.31 -10.30 -5.69
N PRO A 910 12.47 -11.64 -5.52
CA PRO A 910 11.35 -12.58 -5.66
C PRO A 910 10.31 -12.36 -4.55
N HIS A 911 10.75 -12.10 -3.32
CA HIS A 911 9.91 -11.77 -2.17
C HIS A 911 9.49 -10.30 -2.09
N HIS A 912 9.58 -9.55 -3.18
CA HIS A 912 8.98 -8.23 -3.29
C HIS A 912 8.27 -7.99 -4.64
N HIS A 913 8.33 -8.91 -5.62
CA HIS A 913 7.68 -8.65 -6.93
C HIS A 913 7.20 -9.91 -7.68
N MET A 914 7.48 -11.12 -7.18
CA MET A 914 7.08 -12.37 -7.84
C MET A 914 6.01 -13.08 -7.04
N ASN A 915 5.08 -13.72 -7.75
CA ASN A 915 4.07 -14.53 -7.12
C ASN A 915 4.69 -15.72 -6.36
N PRO A 916 3.96 -16.26 -5.38
CA PRO A 916 4.33 -17.45 -4.61
C PRO A 916 5.02 -18.60 -5.33
N MET A 917 4.56 -18.99 -6.52
CA MET A 917 5.13 -20.11 -7.27
C MET A 917 6.51 -19.76 -7.85
N ARG A 918 6.62 -18.58 -8.48
CA ARG A 918 7.87 -18.07 -9.07
C ARG A 918 8.93 -17.75 -8.01
N MET A 919 8.52 -17.14 -6.90
CA MET A 919 9.40 -16.86 -5.77
C MET A 919 9.91 -18.14 -5.11
N LYS A 920 9.05 -19.14 -4.84
CA LYS A 920 9.50 -20.41 -4.26
C LYS A 920 10.55 -21.09 -5.14
N LYS A 921 10.38 -21.06 -6.47
CA LYS A 921 11.33 -21.58 -7.46
C LYS A 921 12.73 -20.94 -7.31
N TRP A 922 12.83 -19.63 -7.09
CA TRP A 922 14.11 -18.96 -6.81
C TRP A 922 14.67 -19.24 -5.41
N TYR A 923 13.80 -19.38 -4.40
CA TYR A 923 14.17 -19.68 -3.02
C TYR A 923 14.70 -21.11 -2.83
N ASP A 924 14.10 -22.09 -3.51
CA ASP A 924 14.61 -23.46 -3.56
C ASP A 924 16.01 -23.46 -4.20
N LEU A 925 16.20 -22.74 -5.32
CA LEU A 925 17.50 -22.63 -5.99
C LEU A 925 18.59 -22.01 -5.11
N THR A 926 18.35 -20.86 -4.48
CA THR A 926 19.38 -20.19 -3.65
C THR A 926 19.79 -21.05 -2.45
N LYS A 927 18.80 -21.69 -1.80
CA LYS A 927 18.97 -22.60 -0.66
C LYS A 927 19.75 -23.86 -1.05
N ASP A 928 19.36 -24.54 -2.13
CA ASP A 928 19.95 -25.83 -2.51
C ASP A 928 21.36 -25.71 -3.12
N THR A 929 21.81 -24.50 -3.48
CA THR A 929 23.11 -24.27 -4.15
C THR A 929 24.10 -23.39 -3.39
N GLY A 930 23.71 -22.85 -2.23
CA GLY A 930 24.58 -22.04 -1.37
C GLY A 930 24.86 -20.64 -1.91
N VAL A 931 23.82 -19.92 -2.34
CA VAL A 931 23.93 -18.49 -2.66
C VAL A 931 24.04 -17.69 -1.35
N HIS A 932 25.00 -16.78 -1.30
CA HIS A 932 25.35 -16.02 -0.09
C HIS A 932 24.51 -14.74 0.06
N VAL A 933 24.26 -14.02 -1.04
CA VAL A 933 23.48 -12.78 -1.06
C VAL A 933 22.71 -12.64 -2.38
N TRP A 934 21.51 -12.06 -2.32
CA TRP A 934 20.74 -11.59 -3.48
C TRP A 934 20.69 -10.05 -3.44
N PHE A 935 21.09 -9.39 -4.53
CA PHE A 935 21.00 -7.94 -4.69
C PHE A 935 20.00 -7.58 -5.79
N ASN A 936 19.17 -6.56 -5.53
CA ASN A 936 18.14 -6.07 -6.44
C ASN A 936 17.83 -4.57 -6.21
N GLY A 937 17.06 -3.99 -7.12
CA GLY A 937 16.55 -2.61 -7.05
C GLY A 937 15.02 -2.57 -7.04
N HIS A 938 14.45 -1.74 -7.90
CA HIS A 938 13.02 -1.51 -8.18
C HIS A 938 12.22 -0.80 -7.07
N THR A 939 12.46 -1.10 -5.80
CA THR A 939 11.66 -0.53 -4.70
C THR A 939 12.01 0.93 -4.37
N HIS A 940 13.00 1.53 -5.07
CA HIS A 940 13.54 2.88 -4.86
C HIS A 940 13.98 3.14 -3.40
N GLY A 941 14.50 2.11 -2.71
CA GLY A 941 14.90 2.19 -1.31
C GLY A 941 15.94 1.13 -0.91
N PHE A 942 16.53 1.29 0.28
CA PHE A 942 17.56 0.38 0.79
C PHE A 942 17.00 -0.47 1.93
N GLY A 943 17.31 -1.76 1.91
CA GLY A 943 16.93 -2.71 2.95
C GLY A 943 17.79 -3.97 2.93
N HIS A 944 17.59 -4.83 3.93
CA HIS A 944 18.28 -6.10 4.09
C HIS A 944 17.34 -7.10 4.78
N ASP A 945 17.00 -8.18 4.07
CA ASP A 945 16.22 -9.32 4.56
C ASP A 945 17.10 -10.58 4.60
N ILE A 946 16.89 -11.46 5.58
CA ILE A 946 17.53 -12.79 5.65
C ILE A 946 16.54 -13.87 5.16
N SER A 947 17.04 -15.02 4.71
CA SER A 947 16.23 -16.13 4.16
C SER A 947 15.35 -16.87 5.17
N THR A 948 15.43 -16.53 6.47
CA THR A 948 14.42 -16.82 7.51
C THR A 948 13.32 -15.75 7.59
N TRP A 949 13.22 -14.90 6.57
CA TRP A 949 12.15 -13.90 6.29
C TRP A 949 11.98 -12.81 7.35
N GLY A 950 12.91 -12.73 8.31
CA GLY A 950 13.13 -11.53 9.10
C GLY A 950 13.81 -10.44 8.26
N THR A 951 13.14 -9.31 8.08
CA THR A 951 13.78 -8.06 7.69
C THR A 951 14.70 -7.60 8.82
N GLN A 952 16.00 -7.48 8.53
CA GLN A 952 16.99 -7.02 9.52
C GLN A 952 17.09 -5.49 9.55
N TRP A 953 16.86 -4.84 8.40
CA TRP A 953 16.94 -3.38 8.29
C TRP A 953 16.22 -2.83 7.06
N VAL A 954 15.70 -1.59 7.18
CA VAL A 954 15.21 -0.72 6.09
C VAL A 954 15.68 0.70 6.37
N ALA A 955 16.10 1.45 5.34
CA ALA A 955 16.61 2.81 5.48
C ALA A 955 15.51 3.85 5.76
N GLY A 956 15.39 4.27 7.03
CA GLY A 956 14.55 5.41 7.39
C GLY A 956 15.02 6.75 6.78
N GLY A 957 14.08 7.65 6.51
CA GLY A 957 14.37 9.02 6.06
C GLY A 957 14.39 9.25 4.53
N THR A 958 14.05 8.24 3.72
CA THR A 958 14.13 8.28 2.24
C THR A 958 15.51 8.72 1.69
N PRO A 959 16.63 8.16 2.16
CA PRO A 959 17.96 8.61 1.73
C PRO A 959 18.28 8.17 0.30
N TYR A 960 19.22 8.87 -0.35
CA TYR A 960 19.93 8.35 -1.52
C TYR A 960 21.30 7.81 -1.09
N GLY A 961 21.84 6.84 -1.82
CA GLY A 961 23.08 6.17 -1.45
C GLY A 961 23.43 5.00 -2.36
N PHE A 962 24.24 4.08 -1.85
CA PHE A 962 24.65 2.82 -2.47
C PHE A 962 25.15 1.86 -1.38
N MET A 963 25.44 0.62 -1.75
CA MET A 963 26.11 -0.34 -0.86
C MET A 963 27.60 -0.44 -1.17
N GLU A 964 28.41 -0.49 -0.11
CA GLU A 964 29.81 -0.88 -0.14
C GLU A 964 29.92 -2.38 0.19
N LEU A 965 30.60 -3.15 -0.65
CA LEU A 965 30.85 -4.57 -0.44
C LEU A 965 32.36 -4.78 -0.24
N SER A 966 32.73 -5.53 0.79
CA SER A 966 34.12 -5.82 1.15
C SER A 966 34.28 -7.30 1.47
N PHE A 967 35.06 -8.03 0.68
CA PHE A 967 35.22 -9.48 0.79
C PHE A 967 36.60 -9.81 1.38
N SER A 968 36.64 -10.63 2.43
CA SER A 968 37.83 -11.29 2.97
C SER A 968 37.77 -12.79 2.67
N LYS A 969 38.68 -13.61 3.22
CA LYS A 969 38.62 -15.07 3.01
C LYS A 969 37.44 -15.74 3.73
N ASP A 970 36.98 -15.12 4.81
CA ASP A 970 36.03 -15.70 5.76
C ASP A 970 34.69 -14.95 5.81
N TRP A 971 34.67 -13.67 5.39
CA TRP A 971 33.55 -12.75 5.57
C TRP A 971 33.40 -11.77 4.40
N LEU A 972 32.15 -11.59 3.92
CA LEU A 972 31.69 -10.47 3.11
C LEU A 972 31.01 -9.44 4.02
N LYS A 973 31.62 -8.26 4.16
CA LYS A 973 30.98 -7.09 4.74
C LYS A 973 30.16 -6.32 3.69
N VAL A 974 28.87 -6.15 3.91
CA VAL A 974 27.98 -5.23 3.18
C VAL A 974 27.70 -4.03 4.08
N GLN A 975 27.84 -2.79 3.59
CA GLN A 975 27.54 -1.59 4.36
C GLN A 975 26.86 -0.50 3.53
N PHE A 976 25.79 0.09 4.03
CA PHE A 976 25.11 1.22 3.40
C PHE A 976 25.96 2.50 3.50
N ALA A 977 26.00 3.29 2.42
CA ALA A 977 26.72 4.57 2.34
C ALA A 977 25.82 5.69 1.78
N THR A 978 25.83 6.85 2.44
CA THR A 978 24.97 8.01 2.13
C THR A 978 25.59 9.34 2.60
N PHE A 979 24.86 10.45 2.58
CA PHE A 979 25.35 11.80 2.90
C PHE A 979 25.60 12.01 4.40
N ASP A 980 26.75 12.60 4.74
CA ASP A 980 26.98 13.14 6.08
C ASP A 980 26.27 14.49 6.34
N LYS A 981 26.36 14.94 7.60
CA LYS A 981 25.76 16.20 8.08
C LYS A 981 26.49 17.47 7.62
N ALA A 982 27.59 17.38 6.86
CA ALA A 982 28.29 18.54 6.31
C ALA A 982 27.73 18.97 4.94
N TRP A 983 27.02 18.06 4.25
CA TRP A 983 26.31 18.37 3.01
C TRP A 983 25.29 19.50 3.19
N LYS A 984 25.26 20.42 2.22
CA LYS A 984 24.20 21.42 2.03
C LYS A 984 23.86 21.48 0.56
N PHE A 985 22.61 21.28 0.18
CA PHE A 985 22.25 21.05 -1.20
C PHE A 985 21.66 22.32 -1.84
N GLY A 986 22.15 22.71 -3.01
CA GLY A 986 21.72 23.95 -3.70
C GLY A 986 20.38 23.83 -4.46
N GLY A 987 19.80 22.62 -4.54
CA GLY A 987 18.60 22.36 -5.32
C GLY A 987 18.75 22.74 -6.78
N LEU A 988 17.79 23.48 -7.33
CA LEU A 988 17.82 23.95 -8.73
C LEU A 988 19.14 24.64 -9.11
N LYS A 989 19.84 25.23 -8.14
CA LYS A 989 21.20 25.77 -8.29
C LYS A 989 22.24 24.78 -7.79
N TYR A 990 22.61 23.78 -8.61
CA TYR A 990 23.71 22.86 -8.28
C TYR A 990 24.99 23.55 -7.74
N PRO A 991 25.46 24.70 -8.29
CA PRO A 991 26.67 25.38 -7.81
C PRO A 991 26.60 25.92 -6.38
N ASP A 992 25.41 26.09 -5.81
CA ASP A 992 25.23 26.56 -4.43
C ASP A 992 25.40 25.40 -3.41
N THR A 993 25.68 24.18 -3.88
CA THR A 993 25.90 22.98 -3.06
C THR A 993 27.25 23.00 -2.35
N VAL A 994 27.24 22.73 -1.04
CA VAL A 994 28.44 22.40 -0.25
C VAL A 994 28.51 20.88 -0.11
N THR A 995 29.48 20.26 -0.77
CA THR A 995 29.78 18.82 -0.67
C THR A 995 30.29 18.48 0.74
N GLY A 996 29.65 17.49 1.37
CA GLY A 996 30.14 16.84 2.60
C GLY A 996 30.86 15.51 2.32
N GLY A 997 31.05 14.71 3.35
CA GLY A 997 31.62 13.36 3.26
C GLY A 997 30.58 12.23 3.21
N ILE A 998 31.07 11.01 3.37
CA ILE A 998 30.28 9.77 3.45
C ILE A 998 29.85 9.53 4.90
N GLN A 999 28.54 9.39 5.12
CA GLN A 999 28.01 8.73 6.31
C GLN A 999 27.76 7.25 6.00
N ARG A 1000 28.40 6.38 6.77
CA ARG A 1000 28.16 4.93 6.72
C ARG A 1000 27.02 4.53 7.66
N GLY A 1001 26.24 3.55 7.23
CA GLY A 1001 24.98 3.12 7.84
C GLY A 1001 24.98 1.68 8.31
N HIS A 1002 23.81 1.03 8.16
CA HIS A 1002 23.62 -0.39 8.41
C HIS A 1002 24.74 -1.24 7.79
N CYS A 1003 25.21 -2.22 8.55
CA CYS A 1003 26.43 -2.95 8.22
C CYS A 1003 26.32 -4.41 8.67
N TRP A 1004 26.67 -5.33 7.76
CA TRP A 1004 26.50 -6.76 7.94
C TRP A 1004 27.68 -7.59 7.45
N TYR A 1005 28.02 -8.68 8.13
CA TYR A 1005 29.07 -9.62 7.78
C TYR A 1005 28.50 -11.01 7.43
N VAL A 1006 28.38 -11.34 6.14
CA VAL A 1006 27.98 -12.68 5.64
C VAL A 1006 29.20 -13.62 5.64
N PRO A 1007 29.11 -14.86 6.16
CA PRO A 1007 30.24 -15.81 6.16
C PRO A 1007 30.55 -16.35 4.75
N ALA A 1008 31.76 -16.86 4.54
CA ALA A 1008 32.20 -17.46 3.26
C ALA A 1008 31.97 -18.98 3.17
N GLY A 1009 31.84 -19.48 1.95
CA GLY A 1009 31.75 -20.92 1.65
C GLY A 1009 30.50 -21.61 2.23
N ASN A 1010 30.62 -22.90 2.54
CA ASN A 1010 29.50 -23.71 3.08
C ASN A 1010 29.20 -23.43 4.57
N ALA A 1011 29.66 -22.31 5.13
CA ALA A 1011 29.43 -21.95 6.53
C ALA A 1011 28.01 -21.40 6.71
N THR A 1012 27.04 -22.29 6.96
CA THR A 1012 25.63 -21.93 7.16
C THR A 1012 25.44 -21.06 8.40
N GLY A 1013 24.91 -19.86 8.21
CA GLY A 1013 24.53 -18.93 9.27
C GLY A 1013 24.09 -17.57 8.70
N PRO A 1014 23.56 -16.67 9.55
CA PRO A 1014 22.99 -15.39 9.11
C PRO A 1014 24.05 -14.37 8.68
N GLY A 1015 25.27 -14.53 9.17
CA GLY A 1015 26.20 -13.43 9.33
C GLY A 1015 26.07 -12.72 10.67
N LYS A 1016 26.56 -11.49 10.78
CA LYS A 1016 26.52 -10.70 12.03
C LYS A 1016 26.42 -9.22 11.70
N GLU A 1017 25.71 -8.44 12.51
CA GLU A 1017 25.81 -6.98 12.42
C GLU A 1017 27.23 -6.50 12.78
N CYS A 1018 27.70 -5.45 12.12
CA CYS A 1018 28.91 -4.75 12.54
C CYS A 1018 28.67 -3.86 13.77
N LYS A 1019 29.64 -3.79 14.68
CA LYS A 1019 29.73 -2.83 15.81
C LYS A 1019 29.69 -1.36 15.36
N SER A 1020 29.91 -1.11 14.07
CA SER A 1020 29.87 0.20 13.39
C SER A 1020 28.57 0.47 12.60
N SER A 1021 27.56 -0.41 12.72
CA SER A 1021 26.26 -0.30 12.05
C SER A 1021 25.44 0.87 12.60
N ILE A 1022 24.74 1.58 11.71
CA ILE A 1022 23.78 2.64 12.06
C ILE A 1022 22.45 2.36 11.36
N ASN A 1023 21.48 1.86 12.13
CA ASN A 1023 20.17 1.43 11.62
C ASN A 1023 19.12 2.55 11.61
N TYR A 1024 19.34 3.66 12.33
CA TYR A 1024 18.45 4.81 12.32
C TYR A 1024 18.67 5.69 11.08
N ALA A 1025 17.73 6.59 10.80
CA ALA A 1025 17.74 7.44 9.62
C ALA A 1025 19.01 8.33 9.54
N ILE A 1026 19.67 8.28 8.38
CA ILE A 1026 20.89 9.01 8.01
C ILE A 1026 20.82 9.36 6.52
N GLY A 1027 21.72 10.18 5.97
CA GLY A 1027 21.62 10.64 4.58
C GLY A 1027 20.75 11.88 4.43
N ALA A 1028 21.09 12.93 5.19
CA ALA A 1028 20.27 14.14 5.33
C ALA A 1028 20.06 14.90 4.00
N PRO A 1029 18.99 15.71 3.84
CA PRO A 1029 18.02 16.17 4.84
C PRO A 1029 17.03 15.07 5.21
N LEU A 1030 17.10 14.69 6.47
CA LEU A 1030 16.06 13.90 7.12
C LEU A 1030 14.84 14.81 7.29
N ARG A 1031 13.65 14.28 7.03
CA ARG A 1031 12.38 14.94 7.31
C ARG A 1031 12.00 14.77 8.78
#